data_AF-A0A2V7ZE32-F1
#
_entry.id   AF-A0A2V7ZE32-F1
#
_cell.length_a   1.000
_cell.length_b   1.000
_cell.length_c   1.000
_cell.angle_alpha   90.00
_cell.angle_beta   90.00
_cell.angle_gamma   90.00
#
_symmetry.space_group_name_H-M   'P 1'
#
loop_
_entity.id
_entity.type
_entity.pdbx_description
1 polymer ?
#
loop_
_entity_poly.entity_id
_entity_poly.type
_entity_poly.pdbx_seq_one_letter_code
_entity_poly.pdbx_strand_id
1 'polypeptide(L)'
;MILVLRLLAVYFAACALAIFLVHRYVTRIRPAVALLVALAPFLLMGNALLTAGVYAPLDIAYQGQPLASHRDEQRIGPTRSPILGDVVSQMIPFRKAVRDAVKNGRLPLWNRFLLAGEPLLAAQQPAALHPMTWFGFLLPLAQAWTFEMAFRCFLAALAGYAFFRDLDCGEAPALLGAAGWAFCDYQVFFAGWQHTAASAPFPLLLLGLRRLAFDPGRRAVALTVVALLLIVTAGHPETLLFSVSAAGVFFLFELGWAGRGRRPRSLRLALLAGGITLGLSAVLLLPLIEALPHTFEHAIRSAHYAHIVRSVSLPESLRRSIPDVVPYALGVSGKGKTAIGFGEPAAYAGAILFPLAVVGLLSAQREKWPILVFGFLGAALSARLPIVADAVARLPFFDIALNERAVFLAAFALSALAAIGAERVRRGERLATLLAASLATAAVVALLFLQARPMLLRLDVEKSFLQSRLLLQLVPLALLAFSVAAGFARRGFGRLLPAAALVLLVAERGAEARGVYPTFPSRAFYPDLEVLRPIPRDAPWRFTAVGFTFVPNVSALYELEDIRGYEAMTFAPLVETFSLWCVPQPIWFNRVEDPARPFLSFLNVRWVLAPEDRSMPPGWIERAAGDGTRLFENPQALPRAFAPRRLRYETSAQAAREALDEIPDFAGFGVLEASGSERGLAGRWIENGAARVGIESYGAQRLALEVDAAEGGSVVGTSITRWPGWKLRIDGRPAPLRTYNRAFLAFRVPAGRHAAVLHYRPDGFTAGLAVSAGMLFACAVSAVLLPRTSRGRRAP
;
A
#
# COMPACT_ATOMS: atom_id res chain seq x y z
N MET A 1 -21.52 -3.65 21.98
CA MET A 1 -21.98 -5.01 21.63
C MET A 1 -22.40 -5.14 20.16
N ILE A 2 -23.36 -4.36 19.66
CA ILE A 2 -23.85 -4.45 18.26
C ILE A 2 -22.71 -4.32 17.23
N LEU A 3 -21.80 -3.37 17.42
CA LEU A 3 -20.67 -3.16 16.51
C LEU A 3 -19.69 -4.35 16.47
N VAL A 4 -19.49 -5.03 17.60
CA VAL A 4 -18.66 -6.25 17.70
C VAL A 4 -19.32 -7.37 16.91
N LEU A 5 -20.61 -7.62 17.12
CA LEU A 5 -21.35 -8.66 16.41
C LEU A 5 -21.33 -8.42 14.89
N ARG A 6 -21.50 -7.16 14.47
CA ARG A 6 -21.43 -6.78 13.04
C ARG A 6 -20.03 -7.01 12.46
N LEU A 7 -18.97 -6.60 13.17
CA LEU A 7 -17.58 -6.83 12.75
C LEU A 7 -17.28 -8.32 12.60
N LEU A 8 -17.62 -9.13 13.60
CA LEU A 8 -17.40 -10.57 13.58
C LEU A 8 -18.23 -11.26 12.49
N ALA A 9 -19.49 -10.86 12.30
CA ALA A 9 -20.35 -11.41 11.26
C ALA A 9 -19.78 -11.16 9.85
N VAL A 10 -19.36 -9.91 9.56
CA VAL A 10 -18.73 -9.57 8.27
C VAL A 10 -17.42 -10.34 8.09
N TYR A 11 -16.58 -10.40 9.13
CA TYR A 11 -15.32 -11.13 9.11
C TYR A 11 -15.52 -12.62 8.80
N PHE A 12 -16.34 -13.32 9.61
CA PHE A 12 -16.55 -14.75 9.44
C PHE A 12 -17.32 -15.10 8.17
N ALA A 13 -18.23 -14.24 7.69
CA ALA A 13 -18.88 -14.43 6.39
C ALA A 13 -17.87 -14.37 5.22
N ALA A 14 -16.96 -13.39 5.25
CA ALA A 14 -15.90 -13.29 4.24
C ALA A 14 -14.95 -14.49 4.31
N CYS A 15 -14.54 -14.92 5.52
CA CYS A 15 -13.72 -16.11 5.70
C CYS A 15 -14.42 -17.38 5.21
N ALA A 16 -15.69 -17.56 5.55
CA ALA A 16 -16.50 -18.71 5.13
C ALA A 16 -16.62 -18.78 3.60
N LEU A 17 -16.85 -17.64 2.94
CA LEU A 17 -16.88 -17.58 1.48
C LEU A 17 -15.54 -17.99 0.86
N ALA A 18 -14.42 -17.43 1.35
CA ALA A 18 -13.09 -17.77 0.83
C ALA A 18 -12.75 -19.25 1.08
N ILE A 19 -12.99 -19.77 2.27
CA ILE A 19 -12.81 -21.19 2.63
C ILE A 19 -13.69 -22.07 1.74
N PHE A 20 -14.95 -21.71 1.53
CA PHE A 20 -15.86 -22.46 0.67
C PHE A 20 -15.32 -22.54 -0.76
N LEU A 21 -14.87 -21.42 -1.33
CA LEU A 21 -14.30 -21.40 -2.69
C LEU A 21 -13.05 -22.28 -2.79
N VAL A 22 -12.14 -22.20 -1.83
CA VAL A 22 -10.94 -23.05 -1.79
C VAL A 22 -11.31 -24.52 -1.59
N HIS A 23 -12.21 -24.83 -0.64
CA HIS A 23 -12.71 -26.18 -0.38
C HIS A 23 -13.32 -26.81 -1.64
N ARG A 24 -14.14 -26.03 -2.35
CA ARG A 24 -14.95 -26.50 -3.47
C ARG A 24 -14.14 -26.69 -4.76
N TYR A 25 -13.19 -25.79 -5.01
CA TYR A 25 -12.51 -25.67 -6.31
C TYR A 25 -11.01 -25.91 -6.28
N VAL A 26 -10.36 -25.81 -5.11
CA VAL A 26 -8.90 -25.90 -4.97
C VAL A 26 -8.50 -27.19 -4.24
N THR A 27 -8.75 -27.28 -2.93
CA THR A 27 -8.36 -28.43 -2.10
C THR A 27 -9.36 -28.61 -0.97
N ARG A 28 -9.68 -29.85 -0.60
CA ARG A 28 -10.63 -30.11 0.49
C ARG A 28 -10.03 -29.69 1.83
N ILE A 29 -10.80 -28.89 2.57
CA ILE A 29 -10.43 -28.41 3.91
C ILE A 29 -11.36 -29.06 4.94
N ARG A 30 -10.78 -29.68 5.98
CA ARG A 30 -11.56 -30.21 7.13
C ARG A 30 -12.12 -29.06 7.96
N PRO A 31 -13.30 -29.20 8.59
CA PRO A 31 -13.90 -28.14 9.41
C PRO A 31 -12.98 -27.60 10.52
N ALA A 32 -12.26 -28.48 11.22
CA ALA A 32 -11.32 -28.07 12.26
C ALA A 32 -10.18 -27.19 11.72
N VAL A 33 -9.65 -27.53 10.54
CA VAL A 33 -8.61 -26.74 9.87
C VAL A 33 -9.16 -25.41 9.38
N ALA A 34 -10.36 -25.42 8.80
CA ALA A 34 -11.06 -24.21 8.38
C ALA A 34 -11.23 -23.24 9.56
N LEU A 35 -11.63 -23.75 10.73
CA LEU A 35 -11.75 -22.96 11.96
C LEU A 35 -10.39 -22.41 12.42
N LEU A 36 -9.33 -23.23 12.45
CA LEU A 36 -7.99 -22.77 12.83
C LEU A 36 -7.46 -21.65 11.92
N VAL A 37 -7.64 -21.79 10.60
CA VAL A 37 -7.23 -20.76 9.63
C VAL A 37 -8.06 -19.49 9.80
N ALA A 38 -9.37 -19.61 10.02
CA ALA A 38 -10.26 -18.46 10.29
C ALA A 38 -9.96 -17.77 11.64
N LEU A 39 -9.45 -18.50 12.62
CA LEU A 39 -9.06 -17.95 13.92
C LEU A 39 -7.61 -17.44 13.95
N ALA A 40 -6.78 -17.71 12.93
CA ALA A 40 -5.38 -17.34 12.94
C ALA A 40 -5.15 -15.84 13.24
N PRO A 41 -5.88 -14.88 12.62
CA PRO A 41 -5.66 -13.46 12.90
C PRO A 41 -5.98 -13.03 14.34
N PHE A 42 -6.76 -13.82 15.09
CA PHE A 42 -7.06 -13.53 16.50
C PHE A 42 -5.81 -13.58 17.39
N LEU A 43 -4.73 -14.24 16.93
CA LEU A 43 -3.44 -14.23 17.62
C LEU A 43 -2.92 -12.81 17.87
N LEU A 44 -3.06 -11.93 16.88
CA LEU A 44 -2.54 -10.55 16.94
C LEU A 44 -3.66 -9.52 17.07
N MET A 45 -4.80 -9.77 16.43
CA MET A 45 -5.90 -8.81 16.28
C MET A 45 -7.13 -9.20 17.12
N GLY A 46 -7.04 -10.24 17.94
CA GLY A 46 -8.18 -10.76 18.71
C GLY A 46 -8.79 -9.72 19.64
N ASN A 47 -7.97 -8.91 20.31
CA ASN A 47 -8.46 -7.81 21.15
C ASN A 47 -9.31 -6.82 20.33
N ALA A 48 -8.80 -6.35 19.18
CA ALA A 48 -9.52 -5.42 18.32
C ALA A 48 -10.82 -6.03 17.77
N LEU A 49 -10.80 -7.29 17.33
CA LEU A 49 -11.98 -7.98 16.80
C LEU A 49 -13.06 -8.19 17.86
N LEU A 50 -12.68 -8.57 19.09
CA LEU A 50 -13.62 -8.88 20.18
C LEU A 50 -14.14 -7.64 20.91
N THR A 51 -13.45 -6.50 20.81
CA THR A 51 -13.86 -5.22 21.43
C THR A 51 -14.40 -4.20 20.42
N ALA A 52 -14.38 -4.54 19.12
CA ALA A 52 -14.56 -3.59 18.02
C ALA A 52 -13.54 -2.43 18.06
N GLY A 53 -12.38 -2.65 18.67
CA GLY A 53 -11.26 -1.73 18.68
C GLY A 53 -10.62 -1.56 17.29
N VAL A 54 -9.71 -0.60 17.21
CA VAL A 54 -8.93 -0.30 16.02
C VAL A 54 -7.54 -0.85 16.17
N TYR A 55 -7.18 -1.82 15.33
CA TYR A 55 -5.82 -2.32 15.22
C TYR A 55 -5.03 -1.41 14.27
N ALA A 56 -4.42 -0.35 14.78
CA ALA A 56 -3.69 0.65 14.00
C ALA A 56 -2.75 1.47 14.91
N PRO A 57 -1.65 2.05 14.40
CA PRO A 57 -0.73 2.86 15.18
C PRO A 57 -1.26 4.30 15.38
N LEU A 58 -2.49 4.42 15.89
CA LEU A 58 -3.16 5.72 16.09
C LEU A 58 -2.38 6.63 17.04
N ASP A 59 -1.62 6.07 17.98
CA ASP A 59 -0.69 6.78 18.86
C ASP A 59 0.30 7.69 18.13
N ILE A 60 0.59 7.45 16.84
CA ILE A 60 1.41 8.35 16.02
C ILE A 60 0.62 9.63 15.67
N ALA A 61 -0.67 9.52 15.31
CA ALA A 61 -1.49 10.67 14.94
C ALA A 61 -1.68 11.65 16.12
N TYR A 62 -1.63 11.14 17.36
CA TYR A 62 -1.71 11.92 18.60
C TYR A 62 -0.37 12.57 19.03
N GLN A 63 0.69 12.47 18.22
CA GLN A 63 1.94 13.18 18.51
C GLN A 63 1.88 14.68 18.16
N GLY A 64 0.97 15.07 17.26
CA GLY A 64 0.82 16.44 16.79
C GLY A 64 -0.52 17.04 17.20
N GLN A 65 -0.54 18.36 17.39
CA GLN A 65 -1.79 19.08 17.59
C GLN A 65 -2.66 19.09 16.32
N PRO A 66 -3.99 19.14 16.45
CA PRO A 66 -4.78 19.26 17.69
C PRO A 66 -5.04 17.93 18.42
N LEU A 67 -4.74 16.78 17.79
CA LEU A 67 -5.03 15.47 18.37
C LEU A 67 -4.27 15.20 19.68
N ALA A 68 -3.06 15.75 19.82
CA ALA A 68 -2.26 15.61 21.04
C ALA A 68 -3.00 16.09 22.31
N SER A 69 -3.86 17.11 22.22
CA SER A 69 -4.67 17.60 23.34
C SER A 69 -5.71 16.60 23.86
N HIS A 70 -6.10 15.62 23.03
CA HIS A 70 -7.07 14.58 23.40
C HIS A 70 -6.41 13.26 23.85
N ARG A 71 -5.09 13.23 24.01
CA ARG A 71 -4.35 11.99 24.25
C ARG A 71 -4.81 11.25 25.51
N ASP A 72 -4.92 11.97 26.62
CA ASP A 72 -5.31 11.40 27.91
C ASP A 72 -6.77 10.96 27.92
N GLU A 73 -7.66 11.81 27.39
CA GLU A 73 -9.08 11.53 27.24
C GLU A 73 -9.31 10.22 26.46
N GLN A 74 -8.57 10.03 25.37
CA GLN A 74 -8.68 8.87 24.48
C GLN A 74 -7.86 7.65 24.94
N ARG A 75 -7.16 7.76 26.08
CA ARG A 75 -6.28 6.72 26.67
C ARG A 75 -5.17 6.28 25.70
N ILE A 76 -4.54 7.26 25.05
CA ILE A 76 -3.45 7.02 24.10
C ILE A 76 -2.12 7.07 24.85
N GLY A 77 -1.42 5.94 24.88
CA GLY A 77 -0.10 5.83 25.52
C GLY A 77 1.05 6.41 24.69
N PRO A 78 2.30 6.25 25.17
CA PRO A 78 3.51 6.55 24.40
C PRO A 78 3.53 5.79 23.07
N THR A 79 4.10 6.42 22.04
CA THR A 79 4.14 5.85 20.70
C THR A 79 5.00 4.59 20.67
N ARG A 80 4.42 3.49 20.19
CA ARG A 80 5.06 2.16 20.24
C ARG A 80 5.93 1.84 19.04
N SER A 81 5.52 2.26 17.84
CA SER A 81 6.22 1.94 16.60
C SER A 81 6.18 3.13 15.63
N PRO A 82 6.99 4.19 15.87
CA PRO A 82 7.00 5.41 15.07
C PRO A 82 7.19 5.22 13.56
N ILE A 83 7.88 4.15 13.16
CA ILE A 83 8.10 3.80 11.74
C ILE A 83 6.79 3.52 10.97
N LEU A 84 5.67 3.28 11.66
CA LEU A 84 4.38 2.99 11.04
C LEU A 84 3.58 4.25 10.65
N GLY A 85 4.24 5.40 10.52
CA GLY A 85 3.60 6.71 10.29
C GLY A 85 2.70 6.75 9.07
N ASP A 86 3.13 6.19 7.93
CA ASP A 86 2.35 6.15 6.69
C ASP A 86 0.97 5.49 6.86
N VAL A 87 0.81 4.58 7.83
CA VAL A 87 -0.48 3.93 8.06
C VAL A 87 -1.54 4.96 8.45
N VAL A 88 -1.21 5.89 9.35
CA VAL A 88 -2.14 6.91 9.84
C VAL A 88 -2.13 8.19 9.01
N SER A 89 -1.05 8.47 8.29
CA SER A 89 -0.91 9.67 7.45
C SER A 89 -1.23 9.43 5.97
N GLN A 90 -1.30 8.19 5.49
CA GLN A 90 -1.64 7.90 4.08
C GLN A 90 -2.70 6.81 3.95
N MET A 91 -2.43 5.61 4.49
CA MET A 91 -3.23 4.43 4.18
C MET A 91 -4.68 4.55 4.69
N ILE A 92 -4.88 4.98 5.94
CA ILE A 92 -6.22 5.22 6.51
C ILE A 92 -6.94 6.38 5.78
N PRO A 93 -6.32 7.56 5.57
CA PRO A 93 -6.90 8.63 4.76
C PRO A 93 -7.34 8.22 3.35
N PHE A 94 -6.55 7.40 2.65
CA PHE A 94 -6.95 6.89 1.33
C PHE A 94 -8.23 6.04 1.39
N ARG A 95 -8.40 5.23 2.45
CA ARG A 95 -9.65 4.49 2.66
C ARG A 95 -10.84 5.42 2.90
N LYS A 96 -10.64 6.56 3.56
CA LYS A 96 -11.67 7.60 3.69
C LYS A 96 -11.98 8.24 2.34
N ALA A 97 -10.99 8.57 1.52
CA ALA A 97 -11.19 9.18 0.21
C ALA A 97 -12.00 8.28 -0.74
N VAL A 98 -11.68 6.97 -0.79
CA VAL A 98 -12.46 5.99 -1.56
C VAL A 98 -13.90 5.89 -1.04
N ARG A 99 -14.07 5.87 0.29
CA ARG A 99 -15.41 5.81 0.91
C ARG A 99 -16.23 7.07 0.66
N ASP A 100 -15.61 8.25 0.68
CA ASP A 100 -16.25 9.52 0.32
C ASP A 100 -16.78 9.48 -1.11
N ALA A 101 -15.98 9.04 -2.07
CA ALA A 101 -16.42 8.93 -3.46
C ALA A 101 -17.64 7.98 -3.58
N VAL A 102 -17.53 6.76 -3.05
CA VAL A 102 -18.58 5.74 -3.18
C VAL A 102 -19.88 6.16 -2.48
N LYS A 103 -19.81 6.70 -1.26
CA LYS A 103 -21.00 7.14 -0.51
C LYS A 103 -21.75 8.28 -1.20
N ASN A 104 -21.04 9.10 -1.97
CA ASN A 104 -21.62 10.21 -2.72
C ASN A 104 -21.97 9.82 -4.18
N GLY A 105 -22.09 8.52 -4.49
CA GLY A 105 -22.48 8.05 -5.83
C GLY A 105 -21.43 8.30 -6.92
N ARG A 106 -20.17 8.54 -6.54
CA ARG A 106 -19.07 8.82 -7.47
C ARG A 106 -18.16 7.60 -7.60
N LEU A 107 -17.62 7.40 -8.80
CA LEU A 107 -16.48 6.51 -8.98
C LEU A 107 -15.26 7.07 -8.25
N PRO A 108 -14.39 6.25 -7.63
CA PRO A 108 -13.24 6.73 -6.87
C PRO A 108 -12.06 7.16 -7.78
N LEU A 109 -12.29 8.12 -8.69
CA LEU A 109 -11.31 8.56 -9.69
C LEU A 109 -10.43 9.72 -9.22
N TRP A 110 -10.97 10.59 -8.36
CA TRP A 110 -10.31 11.82 -7.93
C TRP A 110 -10.37 11.97 -6.42
N ASN A 111 -9.23 12.32 -5.82
CA ASN A 111 -9.11 12.66 -4.41
C ASN A 111 -9.10 14.18 -4.26
N ARG A 112 -10.12 14.74 -3.60
CA ARG A 112 -10.23 16.19 -3.37
C ARG A 112 -9.46 16.68 -2.14
N PHE A 113 -9.00 15.78 -1.29
CA PHE A 113 -8.61 16.12 0.09
C PHE A 113 -7.16 16.58 0.27
N LEU A 114 -6.28 16.37 -0.73
CA LEU A 114 -4.88 16.79 -0.66
C LEU A 114 -4.36 17.34 -1.98
N LEU A 115 -3.26 18.10 -1.91
CA LEU A 115 -2.48 18.60 -3.06
C LEU A 115 -3.30 19.35 -4.11
N ALA A 116 -4.34 20.06 -3.69
CA ALA A 116 -5.30 20.74 -4.56
C ALA A 116 -6.08 19.80 -5.53
N GLY A 117 -5.99 18.49 -5.33
CA GLY A 117 -6.66 17.45 -6.08
C GLY A 117 -5.68 16.56 -6.86
N GLU A 118 -5.91 15.24 -6.80
CA GLU A 118 -5.06 14.23 -7.43
C GLU A 118 -5.84 12.98 -7.88
N PRO A 119 -5.29 12.16 -8.79
CA PRO A 119 -5.89 10.91 -9.23
C PRO A 119 -5.95 9.85 -8.11
N LEU A 120 -7.15 9.43 -7.71
CA LEU A 120 -7.34 8.44 -6.64
C LEU A 120 -7.20 6.99 -7.15
N LEU A 121 -7.84 6.65 -8.26
CA LEU A 121 -7.77 5.28 -8.81
C LEU A 121 -6.40 5.01 -9.42
N ALA A 122 -5.82 6.00 -10.11
CA ALA A 122 -4.54 5.86 -10.79
C ALA A 122 -3.37 5.72 -9.80
N ALA A 123 -3.48 6.27 -8.58
CA ALA A 123 -2.49 6.11 -7.51
C ALA A 123 -2.30 4.65 -7.04
N GLN A 124 -3.22 3.74 -7.37
CA GLN A 124 -3.23 2.31 -7.02
C GLN A 124 -3.35 1.98 -5.53
N GLN A 125 -2.51 2.55 -4.66
CA GLN A 125 -2.44 2.25 -3.22
C GLN A 125 -3.77 2.42 -2.45
N PRO A 126 -4.70 3.31 -2.86
CA PRO A 126 -6.04 3.34 -2.29
C PRO A 126 -6.85 2.05 -2.47
N ALA A 127 -6.41 1.12 -3.34
CA ALA A 127 -6.93 -0.22 -3.53
C ALA A 127 -8.46 -0.28 -3.71
N ALA A 128 -9.01 0.69 -4.46
CA ALA A 128 -10.45 0.91 -4.58
C ALA A 128 -11.22 -0.28 -5.19
N LEU A 129 -10.55 -1.10 -6.00
CA LEU A 129 -11.14 -2.27 -6.67
C LEU A 129 -10.81 -3.60 -5.98
N HIS A 130 -10.03 -3.57 -4.88
CA HIS A 130 -9.72 -4.79 -4.15
C HIS A 130 -10.98 -5.32 -3.43
N PRO A 131 -11.32 -6.62 -3.50
CA PRO A 131 -12.54 -7.17 -2.91
C PRO A 131 -12.70 -6.88 -1.41
N MET A 132 -11.60 -6.85 -0.65
CA MET A 132 -11.63 -6.55 0.80
C MET A 132 -12.12 -5.13 1.09
N THR A 133 -11.82 -4.15 0.24
CA THR A 133 -12.28 -2.76 0.38
C THR A 133 -13.80 -2.70 0.34
N TRP A 134 -14.42 -3.52 -0.52
CA TRP A 134 -15.88 -3.57 -0.69
C TRP A 134 -16.59 -4.26 0.48
N PHE A 135 -16.03 -5.35 1.02
CA PHE A 135 -16.53 -5.91 2.28
C PHE A 135 -16.42 -4.90 3.44
N GLY A 136 -15.35 -4.09 3.45
CA GLY A 136 -15.16 -3.02 4.42
C GLY A 136 -16.27 -1.94 4.40
N PHE A 137 -16.98 -1.74 3.29
CA PHE A 137 -18.12 -0.80 3.27
C PHE A 137 -19.30 -1.23 4.14
N LEU A 138 -19.39 -2.53 4.45
CA LEU A 138 -20.38 -3.06 5.40
C LEU A 138 -20.10 -2.65 6.85
N LEU A 139 -18.99 -1.98 7.13
CA LEU A 139 -18.54 -1.56 8.45
C LEU A 139 -18.24 -0.05 8.48
N PRO A 140 -18.30 0.62 9.66
CA PRO A 140 -17.70 1.93 9.84
C PRO A 140 -16.19 1.89 9.55
N LEU A 141 -15.59 3.02 9.17
CA LEU A 141 -14.21 3.08 8.67
C LEU A 141 -13.19 2.47 9.67
N ALA A 142 -13.34 2.77 10.96
CA ALA A 142 -12.51 2.23 12.03
C ALA A 142 -12.51 0.69 12.06
N GLN A 143 -13.69 0.07 12.00
CA GLN A 143 -13.83 -1.40 12.03
C GLN A 143 -13.51 -2.04 10.68
N ALA A 144 -13.78 -1.34 9.57
CA ALA A 144 -13.37 -1.76 8.25
C ALA A 144 -11.84 -1.92 8.16
N TRP A 145 -11.10 -0.99 8.78
CA TRP A 145 -9.65 -1.08 8.88
C TRP A 145 -9.17 -2.33 9.63
N THR A 146 -9.69 -2.58 10.83
CA THR A 146 -9.39 -3.79 11.61
C THR A 146 -9.76 -5.07 10.82
N PHE A 147 -10.91 -5.07 10.14
CA PHE A 147 -11.33 -6.17 9.28
C PHE A 147 -10.34 -6.40 8.14
N GLU A 148 -9.92 -5.37 7.42
CA GLU A 148 -8.97 -5.50 6.30
C GLU A 148 -7.63 -6.08 6.78
N MET A 149 -7.11 -5.62 7.91
CA MET A 149 -5.87 -6.15 8.48
C MET A 149 -6.01 -7.63 8.87
N ALA A 150 -7.10 -8.00 9.53
CA ALA A 150 -7.38 -9.40 9.88
C ALA A 150 -7.56 -10.29 8.66
N PHE A 151 -8.25 -9.79 7.63
CA PHE A 151 -8.53 -10.56 6.43
C PHE A 151 -7.28 -10.77 5.57
N ARG A 152 -6.33 -9.81 5.52
CA ARG A 152 -5.02 -10.00 4.87
C ARG A 152 -4.22 -11.15 5.50
N CYS A 153 -4.15 -11.18 6.84
CA CYS A 153 -3.49 -12.26 7.58
C CYS A 153 -4.19 -13.61 7.34
N PHE A 154 -5.53 -13.65 7.39
CA PHE A 154 -6.32 -14.84 7.06
C PHE A 154 -6.05 -15.33 5.63
N LEU A 155 -6.01 -14.42 4.64
CA LEU A 155 -5.76 -14.78 3.25
C LEU A 155 -4.36 -15.36 3.08
N ALA A 156 -3.34 -14.81 3.74
CA ALA A 156 -2.00 -15.37 3.73
C ALA A 156 -2.00 -16.80 4.30
N ALA A 157 -2.64 -17.03 5.45
CA ALA A 157 -2.74 -18.36 6.05
C ALA A 157 -3.49 -19.37 5.16
N LEU A 158 -4.63 -18.98 4.58
CA LEU A 158 -5.41 -19.82 3.68
C LEU A 158 -4.65 -20.16 2.39
N ALA A 159 -3.99 -19.16 1.79
CA ALA A 159 -3.17 -19.31 0.60
C ALA A 159 -2.01 -20.27 0.84
N GLY A 160 -1.25 -20.04 1.92
CA GLY A 160 -0.14 -20.89 2.34
C GLY A 160 -0.60 -22.32 2.58
N TYR A 161 -1.66 -22.52 3.36
CA TYR A 161 -2.21 -23.85 3.64
C TYR A 161 -2.59 -24.59 2.35
N ALA A 162 -3.33 -23.93 1.45
CA ALA A 162 -3.75 -24.53 0.19
C ALA A 162 -2.55 -24.97 -0.67
N PHE A 163 -1.52 -24.13 -0.76
CA PHE A 163 -0.30 -24.44 -1.50
C PHE A 163 0.49 -25.60 -0.88
N PHE A 164 0.71 -25.60 0.43
CA PHE A 164 1.46 -26.69 1.08
C PHE A 164 0.71 -28.03 1.01
N ARG A 165 -0.62 -28.02 1.02
CA ARG A 165 -1.42 -29.24 0.74
C ARG A 165 -1.24 -29.74 -0.70
N ASP A 166 -1.03 -28.84 -1.67
CA ASP A 166 -0.74 -29.16 -3.08
C ASP A 166 0.71 -29.65 -3.30
N LEU A 167 1.62 -29.36 -2.34
CA LEU A 167 2.95 -29.95 -2.22
C LEU A 167 2.97 -31.28 -1.42
N ASP A 168 1.81 -31.95 -1.30
CA ASP A 168 1.65 -33.23 -0.61
C ASP A 168 2.04 -33.23 0.88
N CYS A 169 2.15 -32.06 1.52
CA CYS A 169 2.39 -31.96 2.96
C CYS A 169 1.12 -32.30 3.74
N GLY A 170 1.21 -33.09 4.82
CA GLY A 170 0.07 -33.37 5.71
C GLY A 170 -0.51 -32.10 6.37
N GLU A 171 -1.63 -32.24 7.09
CA GLU A 171 -2.34 -31.07 7.65
C GLU A 171 -1.50 -30.25 8.63
N ALA A 172 -0.82 -30.90 9.58
CA ALA A 172 0.01 -30.19 10.56
C ALA A 172 1.25 -29.52 9.92
N PRO A 173 2.04 -30.18 9.05
CA PRO A 173 3.09 -29.51 8.27
C PRO A 173 2.59 -28.35 7.40
N ALA A 174 1.44 -28.50 6.75
CA ALA A 174 0.85 -27.44 5.93
C ALA A 174 0.40 -26.24 6.77
N LEU A 175 -0.21 -26.48 7.94
CA LEU A 175 -0.56 -25.42 8.90
C LEU A 175 0.69 -24.72 9.47
N LEU A 176 1.76 -25.47 9.75
CA LEU A 176 3.04 -24.91 10.20
C LEU A 176 3.62 -23.94 9.15
N GLY A 177 3.72 -24.37 7.89
CA GLY A 177 4.18 -23.49 6.80
C GLY A 177 3.26 -22.29 6.61
N ALA A 178 1.95 -22.49 6.70
CA ALA A 178 0.96 -21.42 6.56
C ALA A 178 1.07 -20.38 7.68
N ALA A 179 1.30 -20.82 8.92
CA ALA A 179 1.53 -19.94 10.05
C ALA A 179 2.87 -19.18 9.92
N GLY A 180 3.94 -19.87 9.49
CA GLY A 180 5.22 -19.23 9.19
C GLY A 180 5.08 -18.13 8.15
N TRP A 181 4.31 -18.38 7.09
CA TRP A 181 4.03 -17.38 6.05
C TRP A 181 3.16 -16.23 6.56
N ALA A 182 2.03 -16.52 7.20
CA ALA A 182 1.07 -15.50 7.63
C ALA A 182 1.58 -14.59 8.74
N PHE A 183 2.52 -15.07 9.55
CA PHE A 183 3.08 -14.35 10.69
C PHE A 183 4.56 -13.99 10.53
N CYS A 184 5.14 -14.09 9.32
CA CYS A 184 6.50 -13.59 9.10
C CYS A 184 6.57 -12.07 9.29
N ASP A 185 7.77 -11.56 9.57
CA ASP A 185 7.98 -10.15 9.87
C ASP A 185 7.49 -9.24 8.74
N TYR A 186 7.69 -9.63 7.48
CA TYR A 186 7.19 -8.89 6.32
C TYR A 186 5.66 -8.73 6.35
N GLN A 187 4.91 -9.82 6.53
CA GLN A 187 3.44 -9.77 6.52
C GLN A 187 2.88 -8.98 7.69
N VAL A 188 3.47 -9.16 8.88
CA VAL A 188 3.05 -8.46 10.11
C VAL A 188 3.36 -6.98 10.02
N PHE A 189 4.59 -6.61 9.63
CA PHE A 189 5.02 -5.22 9.53
C PHE A 189 4.15 -4.46 8.52
N PHE A 190 4.03 -4.99 7.30
CA PHE A 190 3.27 -4.34 6.24
C PHE A 190 1.76 -4.58 6.31
N ALA A 191 1.24 -5.17 7.38
CA ALA A 191 -0.20 -5.47 7.50
C ALA A 191 -1.08 -4.23 7.28
N GLY A 192 -0.60 -3.02 7.63
CA GLY A 192 -1.27 -1.74 7.41
C GLY A 192 -1.11 -1.15 6.00
N TRP A 193 -0.23 -1.68 5.15
CA TRP A 193 0.00 -1.23 3.78
C TRP A 193 -0.51 -2.22 2.74
N GLN A 194 -0.46 -1.81 1.47
CA GLN A 194 -0.83 -2.66 0.34
C GLN A 194 0.17 -3.79 0.05
N HIS A 195 1.41 -3.74 0.58
CA HIS A 195 2.41 -4.79 0.38
C HIS A 195 1.91 -6.17 0.87
N THR A 196 1.34 -6.24 2.08
CA THR A 196 0.74 -7.49 2.62
C THR A 196 -0.48 -7.90 1.80
N ALA A 197 -1.33 -6.96 1.37
CA ALA A 197 -2.47 -7.27 0.50
C ALA A 197 -2.03 -7.89 -0.84
N ALA A 198 -0.94 -7.38 -1.43
CA ALA A 198 -0.39 -7.87 -2.69
C ALA A 198 0.41 -9.17 -2.53
N SER A 199 1.14 -9.36 -1.42
CA SER A 199 1.97 -10.55 -1.22
C SER A 199 1.19 -11.73 -0.66
N ALA A 200 0.18 -11.54 0.21
CA ALA A 200 -0.58 -12.62 0.84
C ALA A 200 -1.11 -13.70 -0.13
N PRO A 201 -1.60 -13.38 -1.36
CA PRO A 201 -2.05 -14.36 -2.35
C PRO A 201 -0.92 -15.07 -3.11
N PHE A 202 0.36 -14.71 -2.92
CA PHE A 202 1.52 -15.29 -3.63
C PHE A 202 1.53 -16.83 -3.64
N PRO A 203 1.24 -17.55 -2.53
CA PRO A 203 1.19 -19.01 -2.57
C PRO A 203 0.08 -19.56 -3.47
N LEU A 204 -1.06 -18.86 -3.61
CA LEU A 204 -2.12 -19.25 -4.55
C LEU A 204 -1.68 -19.10 -6.01
N LEU A 205 -0.84 -18.10 -6.31
CA LEU A 205 -0.26 -17.94 -7.64
C LEU A 205 0.68 -19.11 -7.98
N LEU A 206 1.56 -19.50 -7.05
CA LEU A 206 2.42 -20.68 -7.21
C LEU A 206 1.59 -21.96 -7.43
N LEU A 207 0.52 -22.12 -6.64
CA LEU A 207 -0.42 -23.24 -6.75
C LEU A 207 -1.10 -23.28 -8.13
N GLY A 208 -1.63 -22.15 -8.60
CA GLY A 208 -2.27 -22.05 -9.92
C GLY A 208 -1.32 -22.41 -11.06
N LEU A 209 -0.09 -21.89 -11.02
CA LEU A 209 0.95 -22.18 -12.02
C LEU A 209 1.43 -23.63 -11.96
N ARG A 210 1.59 -24.22 -10.77
CA ARG A 210 1.89 -25.66 -10.61
C ARG A 210 0.82 -26.52 -11.28
N ARG A 211 -0.46 -26.19 -11.05
CA ARG A 211 -1.57 -26.91 -11.69
C ARG A 211 -1.59 -26.72 -13.20
N LEU A 212 -1.23 -25.54 -13.71
CA LEU A 212 -1.06 -25.35 -15.15
C LEU A 212 0.06 -26.23 -15.73
N ALA A 213 1.14 -26.48 -14.99
CA ALA A 213 2.22 -27.35 -15.43
C ALA A 213 1.80 -28.83 -15.49
N PHE A 214 1.11 -29.35 -14.47
CA PHE A 214 0.80 -30.80 -14.38
C PHE A 214 -0.62 -31.19 -14.82
N ASP A 215 -1.62 -30.36 -14.56
CA ASP A 215 -3.05 -30.58 -14.89
C ASP A 215 -3.67 -29.35 -15.61
N PRO A 216 -3.18 -29.01 -16.83
CA PRO A 216 -3.60 -27.80 -17.55
C PRO A 216 -5.08 -27.83 -17.95
N GLY A 217 -5.89 -27.07 -17.21
CA GLY A 217 -7.33 -26.93 -17.44
C GLY A 217 -7.91 -25.62 -16.93
N ARG A 218 -9.23 -25.43 -17.15
CA ARG A 218 -9.94 -24.17 -16.82
C ARG A 218 -9.86 -23.80 -15.35
N ARG A 219 -9.84 -24.78 -14.44
CA ARG A 219 -9.71 -24.53 -13.00
C ARG A 219 -8.35 -23.95 -12.63
N ALA A 220 -7.28 -24.45 -13.27
CA ALA A 220 -5.94 -23.93 -13.06
C ALA A 220 -5.81 -22.50 -13.61
N VAL A 221 -6.37 -22.23 -14.81
CA VAL A 221 -6.46 -20.87 -15.36
C VAL A 221 -7.23 -19.94 -14.43
N ALA A 222 -8.43 -20.33 -13.98
CA ALA A 222 -9.25 -19.52 -13.09
C ALA A 222 -8.55 -19.22 -11.75
N LEU A 223 -7.87 -20.21 -11.17
CA LEU A 223 -7.11 -20.02 -9.94
C LEU A 223 -5.95 -19.04 -10.14
N THR A 224 -5.19 -19.18 -11.23
CA THR A 224 -4.11 -18.25 -11.57
C THR A 224 -4.63 -16.84 -11.81
N VAL A 225 -5.75 -16.68 -12.54
CA VAL A 225 -6.40 -15.38 -12.76
C VAL A 225 -6.86 -14.77 -11.43
N VAL A 226 -7.53 -15.53 -10.56
CA VAL A 226 -7.96 -15.03 -9.25
C VAL A 226 -6.78 -14.62 -8.39
N ALA A 227 -5.70 -15.41 -8.34
CA ALA A 227 -4.49 -15.05 -7.61
C ALA A 227 -3.88 -13.75 -8.15
N LEU A 228 -3.71 -13.63 -9.47
CA LEU A 228 -3.17 -12.42 -10.09
C LEU A 228 -4.08 -11.20 -9.87
N LEU A 229 -5.40 -11.35 -9.95
CA LEU A 229 -6.33 -10.24 -9.68
C LEU A 229 -6.26 -9.76 -8.24
N LEU A 230 -6.14 -10.65 -7.26
CA LEU A 230 -5.93 -10.27 -5.85
C LEU A 230 -4.62 -9.48 -5.68
N ILE A 231 -3.54 -9.89 -6.36
CA ILE A 231 -2.24 -9.20 -6.30
C ILE A 231 -2.30 -7.84 -7.00
N VAL A 232 -2.84 -7.77 -8.23
CA VAL A 232 -2.89 -6.52 -9.03
C VAL A 232 -3.81 -5.49 -8.37
N THR A 233 -5.00 -5.89 -7.92
CA THR A 233 -5.98 -4.95 -7.35
C THR A 233 -5.62 -4.46 -5.95
N ALA A 234 -4.65 -5.10 -5.28
CA ALA A 234 -4.08 -4.61 -4.03
C ALA A 234 -3.36 -3.26 -4.22
N GLY A 235 -2.92 -2.94 -5.44
CA GLY A 235 -2.45 -1.60 -5.78
C GLY A 235 -1.01 -1.31 -5.34
N HIS A 236 -0.14 -2.32 -5.40
CA HIS A 236 1.29 -2.16 -5.11
C HIS A 236 2.16 -2.80 -6.23
N PRO A 237 2.52 -2.03 -7.28
CA PRO A 237 3.19 -2.55 -8.47
C PRO A 237 4.54 -3.25 -8.22
N GLU A 238 5.34 -2.83 -7.23
CA GLU A 238 6.63 -3.47 -6.93
C GLU A 238 6.46 -4.91 -6.42
N THR A 239 5.59 -5.14 -5.42
CA THR A 239 5.23 -6.49 -4.94
C THR A 239 4.58 -7.34 -6.03
N LEU A 240 3.78 -6.75 -6.94
CA LEU A 240 3.27 -7.45 -8.12
C LEU A 240 4.42 -7.95 -9.00
N LEU A 241 5.39 -7.09 -9.33
CA LEU A 241 6.59 -7.44 -10.10
C LEU A 241 7.36 -8.59 -9.45
N PHE A 242 7.64 -8.50 -8.15
CA PHE A 242 8.38 -9.54 -7.41
C PHE A 242 7.60 -10.86 -7.36
N SER A 243 6.29 -10.81 -7.11
CA SER A 243 5.43 -11.99 -7.04
C SER A 243 5.35 -12.71 -8.39
N VAL A 244 5.12 -11.98 -9.49
CA VAL A 244 5.04 -12.57 -10.83
C VAL A 244 6.39 -13.11 -11.28
N SER A 245 7.48 -12.41 -11.00
CA SER A 245 8.83 -12.84 -11.37
C SER A 245 9.24 -14.13 -10.65
N ALA A 246 9.07 -14.19 -9.33
CA ALA A 246 9.36 -15.38 -8.54
C ALA A 246 8.45 -16.57 -8.92
N ALA A 247 7.16 -16.29 -9.16
CA ALA A 247 6.22 -17.31 -9.61
C ALA A 247 6.52 -17.81 -11.03
N GLY A 248 7.03 -16.94 -11.90
CA GLY A 248 7.55 -17.29 -13.22
C GLY A 248 8.74 -18.24 -13.13
N VAL A 249 9.73 -17.93 -12.28
CA VAL A 249 10.87 -18.83 -12.00
C VAL A 249 10.36 -20.19 -11.51
N PHE A 250 9.46 -20.20 -10.54
CA PHE A 250 8.86 -21.43 -10.03
C PHE A 250 8.15 -22.23 -11.14
N PHE A 251 7.33 -21.57 -11.95
CA PHE A 251 6.62 -22.20 -13.06
C PHE A 251 7.55 -22.81 -14.12
N LEU A 252 8.68 -22.17 -14.43
CA LEU A 252 9.65 -22.71 -15.39
C LEU A 252 10.27 -24.04 -14.91
N PHE A 253 10.56 -24.15 -13.61
CA PHE A 253 11.00 -25.42 -13.02
C PHE A 253 9.92 -26.50 -13.13
N GLU A 254 8.68 -26.17 -12.74
CA GLU A 254 7.55 -27.10 -12.84
C GLU A 254 7.27 -27.55 -14.27
N LEU A 255 7.38 -26.63 -15.23
CA LEU A 255 7.25 -26.88 -16.66
C LEU A 255 8.38 -27.78 -17.18
N GLY A 256 9.60 -27.61 -16.68
CA GLY A 256 10.75 -28.46 -16.96
C GLY A 256 10.51 -29.90 -16.52
N TRP A 257 9.84 -30.10 -15.39
CA TRP A 257 9.47 -31.42 -14.88
C TRP A 257 8.17 -31.99 -15.45
N ALA A 258 7.34 -31.15 -16.07
CA ALA A 258 6.17 -31.59 -16.80
C ALA A 258 6.57 -32.31 -18.10
N GLY A 259 5.75 -33.31 -18.49
CA GLY A 259 5.98 -34.09 -19.71
C GLY A 259 6.04 -33.21 -20.97
N ARG A 260 6.97 -33.49 -21.89
CA ARG A 260 7.29 -32.65 -23.07
C ARG A 260 6.04 -32.24 -23.88
N GLY A 261 5.08 -33.14 -24.08
CA GLY A 261 3.84 -32.86 -24.81
C GLY A 261 2.88 -31.87 -24.13
N ARG A 262 2.99 -31.66 -22.82
CA ARG A 262 2.11 -30.73 -22.07
C ARG A 262 2.62 -29.30 -22.08
N ARG A 263 3.94 -29.10 -22.19
CA ARG A 263 4.61 -27.79 -22.08
C ARG A 263 3.99 -26.68 -22.95
N PRO A 264 3.75 -26.87 -24.27
CA PRO A 264 3.18 -25.79 -25.09
C PRO A 264 1.74 -25.45 -24.70
N ARG A 265 0.97 -26.42 -24.20
CA ARG A 265 -0.38 -26.16 -23.69
C ARG A 265 -0.32 -25.38 -22.37
N SER A 266 0.54 -25.79 -21.43
CA SER A 266 0.72 -25.12 -20.15
C SER A 266 1.18 -23.67 -20.33
N LEU A 267 2.15 -23.42 -21.22
CA LEU A 267 2.63 -22.06 -21.52
C LEU A 267 1.51 -21.19 -22.13
N ARG A 268 0.78 -21.70 -23.12
CA ARG A 268 -0.36 -20.97 -23.70
C ARG A 268 -1.43 -20.63 -22.67
N LEU A 269 -1.74 -21.55 -21.76
CA LEU A 269 -2.74 -21.30 -20.72
C LEU A 269 -2.25 -20.33 -19.63
N ALA A 270 -0.94 -20.33 -19.32
CA ALA A 270 -0.34 -19.33 -18.43
C ALA A 270 -0.37 -17.93 -19.06
N LEU A 271 -0.02 -17.81 -20.34
CA LEU A 271 -0.13 -16.56 -21.10
C LEU A 271 -1.59 -16.11 -21.21
N LEU A 272 -2.53 -17.03 -21.43
CA LEU A 272 -3.97 -16.73 -21.43
C LEU A 272 -4.42 -16.23 -20.05
N ALA A 273 -3.99 -16.84 -18.95
CA ALA A 273 -4.31 -16.35 -17.61
C ALA A 273 -3.77 -14.93 -17.36
N GLY A 274 -2.54 -14.66 -17.82
CA GLY A 274 -1.95 -13.32 -17.79
C GLY A 274 -2.77 -12.32 -18.63
N GLY A 275 -3.11 -12.67 -19.87
CA GLY A 275 -3.91 -11.84 -20.77
C GLY A 275 -5.33 -11.56 -20.24
N ILE A 276 -6.01 -12.57 -19.67
CA ILE A 276 -7.30 -12.39 -18.98
C ILE A 276 -7.15 -11.43 -17.81
N THR A 277 -6.11 -11.60 -16.99
CA THR A 277 -5.87 -10.73 -15.84
C THR A 277 -5.65 -9.28 -16.29
N LEU A 278 -4.75 -9.04 -17.25
CA LEU A 278 -4.48 -7.71 -17.81
C LEU A 278 -5.73 -7.08 -18.42
N GLY A 279 -6.54 -7.87 -19.12
CA GLY A 279 -7.81 -7.41 -19.67
C GLY A 279 -8.78 -7.00 -18.56
N LEU A 280 -8.99 -7.86 -17.55
CA LEU A 280 -9.89 -7.57 -16.43
C LEU A 280 -9.42 -6.40 -15.56
N SER A 281 -8.10 -6.22 -15.38
CA SER A 281 -7.52 -5.12 -14.61
C SER A 281 -7.20 -3.87 -15.44
N ALA A 282 -7.55 -3.82 -16.73
CA ALA A 282 -7.29 -2.67 -17.60
C ALA A 282 -7.89 -1.36 -17.06
N VAL A 283 -9.08 -1.43 -16.45
CA VAL A 283 -9.75 -0.29 -15.76
C VAL A 283 -8.90 0.33 -14.65
N LEU A 284 -7.96 -0.43 -14.09
CA LEU A 284 -7.03 0.01 -13.05
C LEU A 284 -5.66 0.38 -13.63
N LEU A 285 -5.15 -0.40 -14.59
CA LEU A 285 -3.80 -0.26 -15.13
C LEU A 285 -3.67 0.89 -16.13
N LEU A 286 -4.66 1.11 -17.01
CA LEU A 286 -4.57 2.16 -18.02
C LEU A 286 -4.57 3.59 -17.44
N PRO A 287 -5.40 3.92 -16.42
CA PRO A 287 -5.27 5.22 -15.74
C PRO A 287 -3.91 5.44 -15.08
N LEU A 288 -3.30 4.38 -14.52
CA LEU A 288 -1.95 4.46 -13.96
C LEU A 288 -0.94 4.79 -15.06
N ILE A 289 -0.99 4.09 -16.20
CA ILE A 289 -0.10 4.32 -17.33
C ILE A 289 -0.27 5.75 -17.89
N GLU A 290 -1.50 6.27 -17.93
CA GLU A 290 -1.79 7.65 -18.31
C GLU A 290 -1.19 8.68 -17.33
N ALA A 291 -1.28 8.43 -16.01
CA ALA A 291 -0.85 9.37 -14.99
C ALA A 291 0.67 9.34 -14.70
N LEU A 292 1.30 8.17 -14.78
CA LEU A 292 2.67 7.94 -14.32
C LEU A 292 3.72 8.89 -14.93
N PRO A 293 3.72 9.19 -16.25
CA PRO A 293 4.70 10.09 -16.86
C PRO A 293 4.65 11.53 -16.34
N HIS A 294 3.55 11.91 -15.70
CA HIS A 294 3.35 13.26 -15.15
C HIS A 294 3.75 13.38 -13.67
N THR A 295 4.30 12.33 -13.08
CA THR A 295 4.69 12.30 -11.67
C THR A 295 6.14 12.68 -11.47
N PHE A 296 6.43 13.40 -10.38
CA PHE A 296 7.79 13.74 -9.99
C PHE A 296 8.60 12.48 -9.63
N GLU A 297 7.99 11.52 -8.95
CA GLU A 297 8.63 10.28 -8.52
C GLU A 297 9.04 9.41 -9.70
N HIS A 298 8.22 9.33 -10.76
CA HIS A 298 8.64 8.65 -11.98
C HIS A 298 9.80 9.36 -12.67
N ALA A 299 9.79 10.69 -12.75
CA ALA A 299 10.88 11.45 -13.32
C ALA A 299 12.21 11.20 -12.58
N ILE A 300 12.21 11.31 -11.24
CA ILE A 300 13.41 11.05 -10.42
C ILE A 300 13.84 9.59 -10.51
N ARG A 301 12.91 8.64 -10.46
CA ARG A 301 13.26 7.21 -10.50
C ARG A 301 13.87 6.82 -11.84
N SER A 302 13.27 7.26 -12.94
CA SER A 302 13.73 6.93 -14.29
C SER A 302 15.02 7.66 -14.67
N ALA A 303 15.19 8.93 -14.26
CA ALA A 303 16.34 9.75 -14.65
C ALA A 303 17.55 9.61 -13.72
N HIS A 304 17.35 9.30 -12.44
CA HIS A 304 18.43 9.20 -11.46
C HIS A 304 18.51 7.83 -10.82
N TYR A 305 17.43 7.36 -10.22
CA TYR A 305 17.46 6.11 -9.44
C TYR A 305 17.89 4.93 -10.31
N ALA A 306 17.41 4.81 -11.55
CA ALA A 306 17.74 3.76 -12.51
C ALA A 306 19.25 3.58 -12.79
N HIS A 307 20.05 4.62 -12.53
CA HIS A 307 21.49 4.62 -12.82
C HIS A 307 22.36 4.48 -11.57
N ILE A 308 21.77 4.24 -10.39
CA ILE A 308 22.50 4.07 -9.12
C ILE A 308 22.90 2.61 -8.93
N VAL A 309 24.16 2.39 -8.52
CA VAL A 309 24.66 1.06 -8.09
C VAL A 309 23.84 0.57 -6.90
N ARG A 310 23.27 -0.64 -7.03
CA ARG A 310 22.41 -1.24 -6.02
C ARG A 310 23.18 -2.01 -4.99
N SER A 311 24.30 -2.61 -5.32
CA SER A 311 25.04 -3.38 -4.31
C SER A 311 25.67 -2.50 -3.22
N VAL A 312 26.00 -3.15 -2.11
CA VAL A 312 26.91 -2.63 -1.06
C VAL A 312 28.09 -3.59 -0.94
N SER A 313 29.13 -3.25 -0.16
CA SER A 313 30.25 -4.17 0.05
C SER A 313 29.80 -5.50 0.67
N LEU A 314 30.51 -6.60 0.38
CA LEU A 314 30.16 -7.92 0.92
C LEU A 314 30.03 -7.94 2.46
N PRO A 315 30.94 -7.31 3.25
CA PRO A 315 30.77 -7.25 4.70
C PRO A 315 29.48 -6.53 5.14
N GLU A 316 29.13 -5.43 4.47
CA GLU A 316 27.88 -4.70 4.78
C GLU A 316 26.65 -5.51 4.34
N SER A 317 26.73 -6.23 3.23
CA SER A 317 25.66 -7.14 2.79
C SER A 317 25.42 -8.29 3.79
N LEU A 318 26.50 -8.89 4.30
CA LEU A 318 26.41 -9.89 5.37
C LEU A 318 25.81 -9.31 6.64
N ARG A 319 26.20 -8.09 7.02
CA ARG A 319 25.61 -7.37 8.17
C ARG A 319 24.11 -7.11 7.99
N ARG A 320 23.68 -6.75 6.78
CA ARG A 320 22.27 -6.54 6.41
C ARG A 320 21.45 -7.82 6.40
N SER A 321 22.09 -8.98 6.31
CA SER A 321 21.43 -10.30 6.36
C SER A 321 21.22 -10.81 7.80
N ILE A 322 21.90 -10.23 8.81
CA ILE A 322 21.75 -10.68 10.22
C ILE A 322 20.28 -10.61 10.69
N PRO A 323 19.49 -9.56 10.37
CA PRO A 323 18.06 -9.52 10.67
C PRO A 323 17.24 -10.70 10.18
N ASP A 324 17.68 -11.42 9.14
CA ASP A 324 16.93 -12.59 8.65
C ASP A 324 16.89 -13.72 9.69
N VAL A 325 17.84 -13.74 10.65
CA VAL A 325 17.92 -14.71 11.74
C VAL A 325 17.63 -14.05 13.11
N VAL A 326 18.17 -12.86 13.35
CA VAL A 326 17.99 -12.09 14.58
C VAL A 326 17.30 -10.77 14.21
N PRO A 327 15.96 -10.72 14.15
CA PRO A 327 15.20 -9.64 13.47
C PRO A 327 15.37 -8.25 14.09
N TYR A 328 15.85 -8.19 15.33
CA TYR A 328 16.13 -6.94 16.04
C TYR A 328 17.61 -6.53 15.99
N ALA A 329 18.46 -7.22 15.20
CA ALA A 329 19.91 -7.03 15.20
C ALA A 329 20.38 -5.64 14.75
N LEU A 330 19.55 -4.90 14.01
CA LEU A 330 19.85 -3.53 13.54
C LEU A 330 19.05 -2.45 14.30
N GLY A 331 18.49 -2.80 15.46
CA GLY A 331 17.64 -1.91 16.26
C GLY A 331 16.16 -2.06 15.93
N VAL A 332 15.30 -1.51 16.80
CA VAL A 332 13.84 -1.61 16.68
C VAL A 332 13.21 -0.25 16.98
N SER A 333 12.44 0.28 16.02
CA SER A 333 11.74 1.56 16.18
C SER A 333 10.79 1.52 17.39
N GLY A 334 10.90 2.53 18.27
CA GLY A 334 10.12 2.62 19.51
C GLY A 334 10.66 1.80 20.68
N LYS A 335 11.79 1.09 20.50
CA LYS A 335 12.55 0.39 21.56
C LYS A 335 14.00 0.84 21.65
N GLY A 336 14.36 1.86 20.88
CA GLY A 336 15.71 2.40 20.70
C GLY A 336 15.79 3.07 19.32
N LYS A 337 17.01 3.36 18.90
CA LYS A 337 17.37 3.84 17.56
C LYS A 337 17.54 2.64 16.61
N THR A 338 17.44 2.91 15.32
CA THR A 338 17.71 1.97 14.23
C THR A 338 19.03 2.33 13.56
N ALA A 339 19.84 1.32 13.22
CA ALA A 339 21.16 1.52 12.62
C ALA A 339 21.10 2.16 11.22
N ILE A 340 19.98 2.01 10.51
CA ILE A 340 19.83 2.39 9.11
C ILE A 340 18.80 3.53 8.89
N GLY A 341 18.38 4.24 9.96
CA GLY A 341 17.32 5.23 9.89
C GLY A 341 15.95 4.58 9.70
N PHE A 342 15.66 4.09 8.49
CA PHE A 342 14.48 3.27 8.17
C PHE A 342 14.86 1.79 8.09
N GLY A 343 14.17 0.92 8.85
CA GLY A 343 14.39 -0.54 8.83
C GLY A 343 13.27 -1.25 8.09
N GLU A 344 13.55 -1.74 6.88
CA GLU A 344 12.68 -2.69 6.18
C GLU A 344 12.60 -4.02 6.96
N PRO A 345 11.45 -4.73 6.98
CA PRO A 345 11.33 -6.00 7.69
C PRO A 345 12.21 -7.08 7.05
N ALA A 346 12.76 -7.95 7.90
CA ALA A 346 13.64 -9.04 7.47
C ALA A 346 12.87 -10.26 6.95
N ALA A 347 13.59 -11.28 6.49
CA ALA A 347 13.03 -12.56 6.04
C ALA A 347 12.54 -13.46 7.19
N TYR A 348 12.67 -13.01 8.44
CA TYR A 348 12.40 -13.83 9.63
C TYR A 348 10.92 -14.24 9.73
N ALA A 349 10.70 -15.53 10.01
CA ALA A 349 9.37 -16.13 10.12
C ALA A 349 9.16 -16.99 11.39
N GLY A 350 10.09 -16.94 12.34
CA GLY A 350 10.12 -17.78 13.56
C GLY A 350 11.35 -18.68 13.59
N ALA A 351 12.05 -18.73 14.73
CA ALA A 351 13.33 -19.43 14.85
C ALA A 351 13.16 -20.94 14.69
N ILE A 352 12.02 -21.48 15.11
CA ILE A 352 11.70 -22.91 15.00
C ILE A 352 11.60 -23.42 13.55
N LEU A 353 11.45 -22.51 12.57
CA LEU A 353 11.39 -22.88 11.16
C LEU A 353 12.76 -23.21 10.59
N PHE A 354 13.87 -22.64 11.09
CA PHE A 354 15.21 -22.93 10.59
C PHE A 354 15.59 -24.43 10.68
N PRO A 355 15.48 -25.11 11.83
CA PRO A 355 15.86 -26.51 11.91
C PRO A 355 14.97 -27.41 11.05
N LEU A 356 13.69 -27.06 10.89
CA LEU A 356 12.79 -27.78 9.99
C LEU A 356 13.14 -27.52 8.52
N ALA A 357 13.50 -26.28 8.16
CA ALA A 357 13.95 -25.94 6.82
C ALA A 357 15.24 -26.68 6.45
N VAL A 358 16.19 -26.86 7.38
CA VAL A 358 17.38 -27.70 7.18
C VAL A 358 17.01 -29.14 6.84
N VAL A 359 16.03 -29.73 7.54
CA VAL A 359 15.50 -31.06 7.18
C VAL A 359 14.84 -31.05 5.79
N GLY A 360 14.15 -29.96 5.45
CA GLY A 360 13.54 -29.72 4.14
C GLY A 360 14.57 -29.64 2.99
N LEU A 361 15.72 -29.01 3.21
CA LEU A 361 16.82 -28.93 2.24
C LEU A 361 17.33 -30.31 1.84
N LEU A 362 17.36 -31.24 2.80
CA LEU A 362 17.79 -32.63 2.59
C LEU A 362 16.69 -33.50 1.96
N SER A 363 15.49 -32.95 1.72
CA SER A 363 14.38 -33.62 1.03
C SER A 363 14.74 -34.03 -0.39
N ALA A 364 14.19 -35.14 -0.87
CA ALA A 364 14.25 -35.51 -2.29
C ALA A 364 13.20 -34.76 -3.13
N GLN A 365 12.29 -34.00 -2.50
CA GLN A 365 11.32 -33.19 -3.21
C GLN A 365 12.03 -32.16 -4.09
N ARG A 366 11.71 -32.18 -5.38
CA ARG A 366 12.34 -31.34 -6.40
C ARG A 366 11.93 -29.87 -6.27
N GLU A 367 10.72 -29.61 -5.78
CA GLU A 367 10.12 -28.29 -5.59
C GLU A 367 10.96 -27.41 -4.64
N LYS A 368 11.84 -27.99 -3.83
CA LYS A 368 12.82 -27.24 -3.03
C LYS A 368 13.74 -26.35 -3.88
N TRP A 369 14.06 -26.74 -5.12
CA TRP A 369 15.01 -26.02 -5.96
C TRP A 369 14.51 -24.63 -6.39
N PRO A 370 13.33 -24.48 -7.02
CA PRO A 370 12.81 -23.15 -7.33
C PRO A 370 12.57 -22.33 -6.06
N ILE A 371 12.15 -22.96 -4.95
CA ILE A 371 12.01 -22.31 -3.65
C ILE A 371 13.33 -21.71 -3.16
N LEU A 372 14.43 -22.46 -3.30
CA LEU A 372 15.77 -21.97 -2.97
C LEU A 372 16.22 -20.84 -3.88
N VAL A 373 15.92 -20.92 -5.18
CA VAL A 373 16.32 -19.88 -6.15
C VAL A 373 15.63 -18.55 -5.83
N PHE A 374 14.29 -18.50 -5.74
CA PHE A 374 13.63 -17.23 -5.44
C PHE A 374 13.87 -16.80 -3.98
N GLY A 375 14.07 -17.74 -3.05
CA GLY A 375 14.41 -17.43 -1.67
C GLY A 375 15.78 -16.76 -1.55
N PHE A 376 16.78 -17.30 -2.27
CA PHE A 376 18.10 -16.70 -2.40
C PHE A 376 18.01 -15.31 -3.05
N LEU A 377 17.26 -15.15 -4.14
CA LEU A 377 17.08 -13.84 -4.78
C LEU A 377 16.45 -12.83 -3.81
N GLY A 378 15.40 -13.21 -3.07
CA GLY A 378 14.79 -12.34 -2.06
C GLY A 378 15.77 -11.89 -0.99
N ALA A 379 16.55 -12.83 -0.43
CA ALA A 379 17.57 -12.52 0.58
C ALA A 379 18.72 -11.68 0.02
N ALA A 380 19.22 -12.03 -1.17
CA ALA A 380 20.31 -11.31 -1.83
C ALA A 380 19.94 -9.87 -2.20
N LEU A 381 18.70 -9.64 -2.65
CA LEU A 381 18.21 -8.29 -2.97
C LEU A 381 18.03 -7.45 -1.71
N SER A 382 17.41 -8.01 -0.66
CA SER A 382 17.30 -7.37 0.66
C SER A 382 18.65 -6.98 1.24
N ALA A 383 19.61 -7.91 1.16
CA ALA A 383 20.98 -7.70 1.63
C ALA A 383 21.83 -6.83 0.68
N ARG A 384 21.30 -6.40 -0.46
CA ARG A 384 22.02 -5.66 -1.51
C ARG A 384 23.35 -6.33 -1.91
N LEU A 385 23.31 -7.65 -2.09
CA LEU A 385 24.49 -8.49 -2.37
C LEU A 385 25.20 -8.04 -3.67
N PRO A 386 26.54 -7.87 -3.67
CA PRO A 386 27.33 -7.63 -4.88
C PRO A 386 26.99 -8.57 -6.02
N ILE A 387 27.08 -8.06 -7.25
CA ILE A 387 26.81 -8.77 -8.50
C ILE A 387 25.31 -9.08 -8.68
N VAL A 388 24.66 -9.73 -7.71
CA VAL A 388 23.25 -10.14 -7.81
C VAL A 388 22.32 -8.92 -7.83
N ALA A 389 22.48 -7.99 -6.88
CA ALA A 389 21.63 -6.81 -6.80
C ALA A 389 21.75 -5.93 -8.05
N ASP A 390 22.97 -5.75 -8.57
CA ASP A 390 23.21 -4.94 -9.77
C ASP A 390 22.76 -5.64 -11.04
N ALA A 391 22.90 -6.96 -11.14
CA ALA A 391 22.44 -7.73 -12.29
C ALA A 391 20.91 -7.70 -12.42
N VAL A 392 20.20 -7.88 -11.30
CA VAL A 392 18.73 -7.79 -11.28
C VAL A 392 18.28 -6.38 -11.61
N ALA A 393 18.97 -5.34 -11.11
CA ALA A 393 18.63 -3.95 -11.40
C ALA A 393 18.86 -3.52 -12.85
N ARG A 394 19.48 -4.36 -13.70
CA ARG A 394 19.57 -4.13 -15.15
C ARG A 394 18.35 -4.66 -15.92
N LEU A 395 17.47 -5.43 -15.26
CA LEU A 395 16.26 -5.93 -15.88
C LEU A 395 15.20 -4.81 -15.94
N PRO A 396 14.36 -4.77 -16.98
CA PRO A 396 13.29 -3.79 -17.07
C PRO A 396 12.42 -3.79 -15.82
N PHE A 397 12.06 -2.58 -15.34
CA PHE A 397 11.28 -2.32 -14.13
C PHE A 397 12.01 -2.53 -12.80
N PHE A 398 13.01 -3.42 -12.74
CA PHE A 398 13.84 -3.61 -11.54
C PHE A 398 14.87 -2.49 -11.36
N ASP A 399 15.18 -1.75 -12.42
CA ASP A 399 15.99 -0.55 -12.42
C ASP A 399 15.33 0.59 -11.63
N ILE A 400 14.00 0.71 -11.65
CA ILE A 400 13.25 1.77 -10.95
C ILE A 400 12.55 1.32 -9.65
N ALA A 401 12.64 0.02 -9.32
CA ALA A 401 11.98 -0.58 -8.15
C ALA A 401 12.88 -0.60 -6.90
N LEU A 402 12.26 -0.49 -5.73
CA LEU A 402 12.88 -0.74 -4.42
C LEU A 402 13.03 -2.25 -4.19
N ASN A 403 14.09 -2.83 -4.75
CA ASN A 403 14.31 -4.28 -4.82
C ASN A 403 14.47 -4.97 -3.47
N GLU A 404 14.86 -4.24 -2.42
CA GLU A 404 15.01 -4.78 -1.06
C GLU A 404 13.69 -5.37 -0.53
N ARG A 405 12.54 -4.85 -0.99
CA ARG A 405 11.21 -5.33 -0.61
C ARG A 405 10.87 -6.73 -1.14
N ALA A 406 11.71 -7.32 -2.00
CA ALA A 406 11.59 -8.71 -2.42
C ALA A 406 11.89 -9.72 -1.29
N VAL A 407 12.32 -9.26 -0.10
CA VAL A 407 12.64 -10.06 1.09
C VAL A 407 11.54 -11.05 1.51
N PHE A 408 10.27 -10.77 1.22
CA PHE A 408 9.16 -11.70 1.52
C PHE A 408 9.32 -13.06 0.82
N LEU A 409 10.05 -13.10 -0.32
CA LEU A 409 10.35 -14.34 -1.03
C LEU A 409 11.24 -15.26 -0.19
N ALA A 410 12.19 -14.69 0.55
CA ALA A 410 13.03 -15.44 1.48
C ALA A 410 12.22 -15.94 2.70
N ALA A 411 11.33 -15.10 3.25
CA ALA A 411 10.43 -15.49 4.33
C ALA A 411 9.49 -16.64 3.92
N PHE A 412 8.94 -16.57 2.70
CA PHE A 412 8.13 -17.65 2.14
C PHE A 412 8.97 -18.91 1.91
N ALA A 413 10.19 -18.78 1.38
CA ALA A 413 11.08 -19.92 1.16
C ALA A 413 11.43 -20.66 2.45
N LEU A 414 11.74 -19.93 3.53
CA LEU A 414 11.94 -20.48 4.86
C LEU A 414 10.71 -21.28 5.33
N SER A 415 9.52 -20.68 5.21
CA SER A 415 8.25 -21.32 5.58
C SER A 415 7.96 -22.57 4.76
N ALA A 416 8.24 -22.54 3.46
CA ALA A 416 8.01 -23.65 2.54
C ALA A 416 8.97 -24.82 2.77
N LEU A 417 10.26 -24.54 2.94
CA LEU A 417 11.25 -25.57 3.30
C LEU A 417 10.94 -26.18 4.67
N ALA A 418 10.50 -25.37 5.63
CA ALA A 418 10.07 -25.87 6.94
C ALA A 418 8.85 -26.78 6.85
N ALA A 419 7.86 -26.46 6.01
CA ALA A 419 6.71 -27.34 5.76
C ALA A 419 7.13 -28.69 5.16
N ILE A 420 8.02 -28.67 4.16
CA ILE A 420 8.58 -29.88 3.54
C ILE A 420 9.37 -30.70 4.57
N GLY A 421 10.19 -30.06 5.40
CA GLY A 421 10.94 -30.71 6.46
C GLY A 421 10.05 -31.31 7.54
N ALA A 422 9.01 -30.58 7.96
CA ALA A 422 8.01 -31.06 8.92
C ALA A 422 7.24 -32.29 8.38
N GLU A 423 6.99 -32.37 7.07
CA GLU A 423 6.39 -33.56 6.46
C GLU A 423 7.31 -34.79 6.56
N ARG A 424 8.63 -34.62 6.43
CA ARG A 424 9.60 -35.72 6.65
C ARG A 424 9.65 -36.15 8.12
N VAL A 425 9.68 -35.19 9.03
CA VAL A 425 9.66 -35.44 10.48
C VAL A 425 8.38 -36.17 10.88
N ARG A 426 7.24 -35.82 10.28
CA ARG A 426 5.95 -36.50 10.46
C ARG A 426 6.02 -38.00 10.12
N ARG A 427 6.84 -38.36 9.13
CA ARG A 427 7.11 -39.75 8.71
C ARG A 427 8.14 -40.46 9.58
N GLY A 428 8.71 -39.78 10.58
CA GLY A 428 9.76 -40.30 11.45
C GLY A 428 11.17 -40.20 10.84
N GLU A 429 11.33 -39.47 9.74
CA GLU A 429 12.62 -39.33 9.05
C GLU A 429 13.44 -38.18 9.65
N ARG A 430 14.78 -38.32 9.60
CA ARG A 430 15.74 -37.23 9.88
C ARG A 430 15.60 -36.59 11.28
N LEU A 431 15.09 -37.31 12.29
CA LEU A 431 14.95 -36.79 13.66
C LEU A 431 16.30 -36.38 14.28
N ALA A 432 17.37 -37.14 14.05
CA ALA A 432 18.72 -36.77 14.50
C ALA A 432 19.21 -35.45 13.86
N THR A 433 18.90 -35.26 12.56
CA THR A 433 19.19 -34.00 11.87
C THR A 433 18.37 -32.85 12.45
N LEU A 434 17.10 -33.08 12.79
CA LEU A 434 16.25 -32.05 13.42
C LEU A 434 16.82 -31.62 14.78
N LEU A 435 17.27 -32.59 15.60
CA LEU A 435 17.91 -32.30 16.89
C LEU A 435 19.19 -31.49 16.71
N ALA A 436 20.11 -31.96 15.85
CA ALA A 436 21.37 -31.28 15.58
C ALA A 436 21.15 -29.88 15.01
N ALA A 437 20.21 -29.73 14.07
CA ALA A 437 19.85 -28.44 13.49
C ALA A 437 19.23 -27.50 14.53
N SER A 438 18.42 -28.00 15.47
CA SER A 438 17.83 -27.16 16.54
C SER A 438 18.91 -26.59 17.46
N LEU A 439 19.88 -27.43 17.85
CA LEU A 439 21.04 -27.00 18.65
C LEU A 439 21.95 -26.03 17.88
N ALA A 440 22.20 -26.31 16.59
CA ALA A 440 22.99 -25.45 15.74
C ALA A 440 22.32 -24.08 15.51
N THR A 441 21.01 -24.04 15.25
CA THR A 441 20.26 -22.79 15.14
C THR A 441 20.32 -22.00 16.44
N ALA A 442 20.17 -22.65 17.61
CA ALA A 442 20.27 -21.98 18.90
C ALA A 442 21.67 -21.36 19.12
N ALA A 443 22.74 -22.10 18.75
CA ALA A 443 24.11 -21.60 18.81
C ALA A 443 24.34 -20.40 17.86
N VAL A 444 23.82 -20.46 16.63
CA VAL A 444 23.91 -19.36 15.65
C VAL A 444 23.16 -18.12 16.14
N VAL A 445 21.93 -18.28 16.66
CA VAL A 445 21.16 -17.18 17.24
C VAL A 445 21.92 -16.53 18.39
N ALA A 446 22.46 -17.34 19.31
CA ALA A 446 23.24 -16.84 20.43
C ALA A 446 24.51 -16.09 19.97
N LEU A 447 25.25 -16.62 19.00
CA LEU A 447 26.46 -16.01 18.46
C LEU A 447 26.15 -14.67 17.77
N LEU A 448 25.16 -14.64 16.88
CA LEU A 448 24.75 -13.42 16.17
C LEU A 448 24.21 -12.37 17.14
N PHE A 449 23.47 -12.79 18.17
CA PHE A 449 23.04 -11.90 19.24
C PHE A 449 24.23 -11.30 20.00
N LEU A 450 25.22 -12.11 20.40
CA LEU A 450 26.42 -11.64 21.08
C LEU A 450 27.20 -10.64 20.23
N GLN A 451 27.27 -10.88 18.92
CA GLN A 451 27.90 -9.97 17.96
C GLN A 451 27.12 -8.65 17.80
N ALA A 452 25.80 -8.69 17.73
CA ALA A 452 24.96 -7.50 17.55
C ALA A 452 24.79 -6.68 18.84
N ARG A 453 24.90 -7.31 20.01
CA ARG A 453 24.61 -6.71 21.33
C ARG A 453 25.35 -5.39 21.60
N PRO A 454 26.67 -5.25 21.35
CA PRO A 454 27.36 -3.98 21.60
C PRO A 454 26.77 -2.82 20.79
N MET A 455 26.41 -3.08 19.53
CA MET A 455 25.76 -2.07 18.68
C MET A 455 24.34 -1.75 19.18
N LEU A 456 23.56 -2.75 19.56
CA LEU A 456 22.19 -2.54 20.06
C LEU A 456 22.17 -1.70 21.35
N LEU A 457 23.15 -1.89 22.23
CA LEU A 457 23.30 -1.04 23.42
C LEU A 457 23.69 0.40 23.06
N ARG A 458 24.50 0.62 22.01
CA ARG A 458 24.79 1.97 21.47
C ARG A 458 23.60 2.61 20.77
N LEU A 459 22.65 1.81 20.30
CA LEU A 459 21.38 2.26 19.74
C LEU A 459 20.31 2.47 20.82
N ASP A 460 20.68 2.54 22.09
CA ASP A 460 19.77 2.78 23.21
C ASP A 460 18.65 1.72 23.32
N VAL A 461 18.90 0.49 22.85
CA VAL A 461 17.93 -0.61 22.99
C VAL A 461 17.95 -1.17 24.41
N GLU A 462 16.78 -1.23 25.04
CA GLU A 462 16.63 -1.67 26.44
C GLU A 462 17.17 -3.10 26.66
N LYS A 463 17.96 -3.30 27.73
CA LYS A 463 18.55 -4.61 28.07
C LYS A 463 17.50 -5.70 28.32
N SER A 464 16.40 -5.36 29.00
CA SER A 464 15.28 -6.27 29.27
C SER A 464 14.57 -6.71 27.99
N PHE A 465 14.40 -5.81 27.03
CA PHE A 465 13.88 -6.13 25.71
C PHE A 465 14.79 -7.11 24.97
N LEU A 466 16.10 -6.85 24.95
CA LEU A 466 17.08 -7.73 24.31
C LEU A 466 17.08 -9.15 24.90
N GLN A 467 17.04 -9.26 26.23
CA GLN A 467 16.96 -10.56 26.92
C GLN A 467 15.66 -11.29 26.58
N SER A 468 14.53 -10.58 26.62
CA SER A 468 13.22 -11.16 26.29
C SER A 468 13.18 -11.68 24.85
N ARG A 469 13.73 -10.93 23.90
CA ARG A 469 13.79 -11.32 22.48
C ARG A 469 14.69 -12.53 22.25
N LEU A 470 15.86 -12.58 22.89
CA LEU A 470 16.73 -13.74 22.82
C LEU A 470 16.03 -15.00 23.37
N LEU A 471 15.36 -14.89 24.52
CA LEU A 471 14.62 -16.01 25.11
C LEU A 471 13.47 -16.49 24.20
N LEU A 472 12.75 -15.57 23.56
CA LEU A 472 11.68 -15.91 22.62
C LEU A 472 12.18 -16.72 21.43
N GLN A 473 13.44 -16.54 20.99
CA GLN A 473 14.04 -17.35 19.93
C GLN A 473 14.64 -18.67 20.44
N LEU A 474 15.28 -18.67 21.62
CA LEU A 474 15.99 -19.85 22.13
C LEU A 474 15.07 -20.88 22.79
N VAL A 475 14.02 -20.45 23.50
CA VAL A 475 13.12 -21.37 24.24
C VAL A 475 12.39 -22.33 23.28
N PRO A 476 11.77 -21.88 22.17
CA PRO A 476 11.13 -22.80 21.22
C PRO A 476 12.10 -23.84 20.64
N LEU A 477 13.34 -23.44 20.35
CA LEU A 477 14.39 -24.33 19.85
C LEU A 477 14.79 -25.38 20.90
N ALA A 478 14.96 -24.97 22.15
CA ALA A 478 15.27 -25.88 23.26
C ALA A 478 14.13 -26.87 23.50
N LEU A 479 12.88 -26.42 23.48
CA LEU A 479 11.70 -27.28 23.63
C LEU A 479 11.54 -28.25 22.47
N LEU A 480 11.82 -27.83 21.23
CA LEU A 480 11.82 -28.71 20.07
C LEU A 480 12.92 -29.77 20.19
N ALA A 481 14.15 -29.36 20.51
CA ALA A 481 15.28 -30.27 20.72
C ALA A 481 14.98 -31.30 21.83
N PHE A 482 14.47 -30.84 22.96
CA PHE A 482 14.07 -31.70 24.07
C PHE A 482 12.97 -32.68 23.64
N SER A 483 11.93 -32.20 22.93
CA SER A 483 10.85 -33.06 22.44
C SER A 483 11.38 -34.16 21.54
N VAL A 484 12.29 -33.83 20.62
CA VAL A 484 12.91 -34.81 19.71
C VAL A 484 13.77 -35.81 20.49
N ALA A 485 14.58 -35.36 21.45
CA ALA A 485 15.43 -36.23 22.27
C ALA A 485 14.61 -37.18 23.15
N ALA A 486 13.59 -36.66 23.84
CA ALA A 486 12.70 -37.46 24.70
C ALA A 486 11.85 -38.45 23.90
N GLY A 487 11.50 -38.12 22.66
CA GLY A 487 10.71 -38.95 21.77
C GLY A 487 11.50 -39.89 20.88
N PHE A 488 12.84 -39.80 20.87
CA PHE A 488 13.72 -40.49 19.92
C PHE A 488 13.55 -42.01 19.94
N ALA A 489 13.26 -42.59 21.12
CA ALA A 489 13.04 -44.03 21.31
C ALA A 489 11.58 -44.49 21.10
N ARG A 490 10.62 -43.57 20.93
CA ARG A 490 9.19 -43.90 20.88
C ARG A 490 8.69 -43.98 19.43
N ARG A 491 8.29 -45.19 18.99
CA ARG A 491 7.67 -45.39 17.67
C ARG A 491 6.44 -44.48 17.50
N GLY A 492 6.37 -43.80 16.35
CA GLY A 492 5.23 -42.95 16.00
C GLY A 492 5.28 -41.52 16.56
N PHE A 493 6.23 -41.18 17.43
CA PHE A 493 6.36 -39.85 18.03
C PHE A 493 6.53 -38.72 16.99
N GLY A 494 7.22 -39.01 15.88
CA GLY A 494 7.41 -38.07 14.77
C GLY A 494 6.11 -37.49 14.22
N ARG A 495 4.97 -38.22 14.32
CA ARG A 495 3.66 -37.75 13.84
C ARG A 495 3.12 -36.55 14.63
N LEU A 496 3.52 -36.39 15.90
CA LEU A 496 3.07 -35.31 16.78
C LEU A 496 3.95 -34.06 16.69
N LEU A 497 5.21 -34.22 16.28
CA LEU A 497 6.21 -33.14 16.25
C LEU A 497 5.79 -31.92 15.40
N PRO A 498 5.23 -32.06 14.18
CA PRO A 498 4.77 -30.89 13.42
C PRO A 498 3.66 -30.09 14.12
N ALA A 499 2.76 -30.76 14.84
CA ALA A 499 1.70 -30.09 15.59
C ALA A 499 2.27 -29.37 16.82
N ALA A 500 3.22 -30.00 17.54
CA ALA A 500 3.94 -29.35 18.63
C ALA A 500 4.74 -28.13 18.14
N ALA A 501 5.45 -28.26 17.02
CA ALA A 501 6.18 -27.16 16.38
C ALA A 501 5.25 -26.02 15.95
N LEU A 502 4.04 -26.33 15.46
CA LEU A 502 3.03 -25.31 15.14
C LEU A 502 2.59 -24.53 16.38
N VAL A 503 2.33 -25.22 17.50
CA VAL A 503 1.96 -24.54 18.76
C VAL A 503 3.10 -23.65 19.24
N LEU A 504 4.34 -24.15 19.21
CA LEU A 504 5.53 -23.37 19.57
C LEU A 504 5.72 -22.15 18.67
N LEU A 505 5.54 -22.31 17.35
CA LEU A 505 5.64 -21.22 16.38
C LEU A 505 4.57 -20.14 16.64
N VAL A 506 3.31 -20.55 16.83
CA VAL A 506 2.20 -19.61 17.09
C VAL A 506 2.44 -18.86 18.40
N ALA A 507 2.94 -19.54 19.44
CA ALA A 507 3.30 -18.90 20.70
C ALA A 507 4.48 -17.92 20.55
N GLU A 508 5.56 -18.34 19.87
CA GLU A 508 6.73 -17.52 19.54
C GLU A 508 6.29 -16.26 18.79
N ARG A 509 5.64 -16.42 17.63
CA ARG A 509 5.22 -15.31 16.77
C ARG A 509 4.18 -14.42 17.44
N GLY A 510 3.23 -14.98 18.17
CA GLY A 510 2.27 -14.21 18.96
C GLY A 510 2.94 -13.30 19.98
N ALA A 511 3.91 -13.83 20.73
CA ALA A 511 4.66 -13.06 21.72
C ALA A 511 5.57 -12.01 21.08
N GLU A 512 6.16 -12.32 19.92
CA GLU A 512 7.07 -11.43 19.22
C GLU A 512 6.36 -10.26 18.51
N ALA A 513 5.23 -10.54 17.86
CA ALA A 513 4.54 -9.61 16.98
C ALA A 513 3.43 -8.79 17.67
N ARG A 514 2.95 -9.18 18.86
CA ARG A 514 1.87 -8.46 19.59
C ARG A 514 2.11 -6.97 19.84
N GLY A 515 3.36 -6.53 19.77
CA GLY A 515 3.77 -5.15 20.03
C GLY A 515 3.90 -4.28 18.79
N VAL A 516 3.82 -4.84 17.58
CA VAL A 516 4.05 -4.10 16.33
C VAL A 516 2.94 -3.09 16.08
N TYR A 517 1.68 -3.53 16.16
CA TYR A 517 0.53 -2.64 16.07
C TYR A 517 -0.21 -2.60 17.41
N PRO A 518 -0.48 -1.42 17.96
CA PRO A 518 -1.36 -1.28 19.10
C PRO A 518 -2.84 -1.48 18.72
N THR A 519 -3.65 -1.74 19.74
CA THR A 519 -5.12 -1.72 19.64
C THR A 519 -5.65 -0.57 20.49
N PHE A 520 -6.52 0.26 19.91
CA PHE A 520 -7.16 1.38 20.60
C PHE A 520 -8.68 1.27 20.59
N PRO A 521 -9.38 1.90 21.56
CA PRO A 521 -10.84 2.03 21.52
C PRO A 521 -11.29 2.76 20.25
N SER A 522 -12.47 2.42 19.72
CA SER A 522 -12.99 3.04 18.49
C SER A 522 -13.14 4.56 18.58
N ARG A 523 -13.40 5.10 19.77
CA ARG A 523 -13.50 6.55 20.02
C ARG A 523 -12.20 7.33 19.81
N ALA A 524 -11.06 6.65 19.85
CA ALA A 524 -9.75 7.25 19.54
C ALA A 524 -9.50 7.37 18.02
N PHE A 525 -10.39 6.85 17.19
CA PHE A 525 -10.26 6.94 15.75
C PHE A 525 -10.70 8.33 15.26
N TYR A 526 -9.81 9.30 15.42
CA TYR A 526 -9.97 10.68 14.95
C TYR A 526 -11.26 11.33 15.52
N PRO A 527 -11.25 11.66 16.83
CA PRO A 527 -12.41 12.25 17.50
C PRO A 527 -12.77 13.61 16.92
N ASP A 528 -14.00 14.07 17.17
CA ASP A 528 -14.43 15.38 16.71
C ASP A 528 -13.55 16.48 17.31
N LEU A 529 -13.02 17.36 16.45
CA LEU A 529 -12.18 18.49 16.82
C LEU A 529 -13.00 19.77 16.76
N GLU A 530 -13.22 20.41 17.92
CA GLU A 530 -14.10 21.58 18.01
C GLU A 530 -13.55 22.77 17.22
N VAL A 531 -12.23 22.94 17.24
CA VAL A 531 -11.52 24.00 16.50
C VAL A 531 -11.75 23.95 14.98
N LEU A 532 -12.14 22.78 14.43
CA LEU A 532 -12.42 22.60 12.99
C LEU A 532 -13.90 22.75 12.63
N ARG A 533 -14.80 22.92 13.59
CA ARG A 533 -16.26 23.04 13.34
C ARG A 533 -16.64 24.25 12.47
N PRO A 534 -16.01 25.44 12.57
CA PRO A 534 -16.40 26.59 11.76
C PRO A 534 -16.20 26.43 10.25
N ILE A 535 -15.43 25.44 9.80
CA ILE A 535 -15.12 25.27 8.38
C ILE A 535 -16.32 24.59 7.66
N PRO A 536 -16.89 25.17 6.59
CA PRO A 536 -17.94 24.49 5.83
C PRO A 536 -17.36 23.30 5.02
N ARG A 537 -18.03 22.14 5.02
CA ARG A 537 -17.55 20.90 4.35
C ARG A 537 -17.94 20.78 2.87
N ASP A 538 -19.03 21.44 2.49
CA ASP A 538 -19.59 21.42 1.13
C ASP A 538 -19.27 22.68 0.31
N ALA A 539 -18.53 23.63 0.90
CA ALA A 539 -18.12 24.85 0.21
C ALA A 539 -16.81 24.64 -0.58
N PRO A 540 -16.61 25.35 -1.70
CA PRO A 540 -15.40 25.24 -2.53
C PRO A 540 -14.25 26.06 -1.93
N TRP A 541 -13.88 25.78 -0.67
CA TRP A 541 -12.79 26.42 0.05
C TRP A 541 -11.79 25.36 0.53
N ARG A 542 -10.49 25.68 0.41
CA ARG A 542 -9.41 24.84 0.95
C ARG A 542 -8.95 25.31 2.32
N PHE A 543 -8.25 24.38 2.93
CA PHE A 543 -7.65 24.45 4.25
C PHE A 543 -6.13 24.24 4.14
N THR A 544 -5.37 24.72 5.12
CA THR A 544 -3.99 24.30 5.39
C THR A 544 -3.67 24.44 6.87
N ALA A 545 -2.53 23.94 7.31
CA ALA A 545 -2.01 24.21 8.64
C ALA A 545 -0.52 24.57 8.63
N VAL A 546 -0.13 25.36 9.64
CA VAL A 546 1.22 25.94 9.76
C VAL A 546 2.21 24.92 10.32
N GLY A 547 3.38 24.83 9.68
CA GLY A 547 4.48 23.96 10.10
C GLY A 547 4.08 22.48 10.09
N PHE A 548 4.33 21.80 11.21
CA PHE A 548 3.94 20.40 11.44
C PHE A 548 2.58 20.24 12.14
N THR A 549 1.87 21.34 12.39
CA THR A 549 0.52 21.29 12.95
C THR A 549 -0.38 20.51 12.00
N PHE A 550 -1.16 19.60 12.57
CA PHE A 550 -2.16 18.79 11.87
C PHE A 550 -1.64 18.18 10.57
N VAL A 551 -0.98 17.02 10.70
CA VAL A 551 -0.41 16.25 9.59
C VAL A 551 -1.44 16.14 8.44
N PRO A 552 -1.10 16.52 7.18
CA PRO A 552 -2.01 16.48 6.05
C PRO A 552 -2.43 15.05 5.72
N ASN A 553 -3.44 14.93 4.85
CA ASN A 553 -4.24 13.74 4.58
C ASN A 553 -5.17 13.34 5.75
N VAL A 554 -4.74 13.50 7.02
CA VAL A 554 -5.63 13.30 8.18
C VAL A 554 -6.85 14.23 8.12
N SER A 555 -6.67 15.42 7.52
CA SER A 555 -7.74 16.34 7.13
C SER A 555 -8.91 15.67 6.38
N ALA A 556 -8.65 14.64 5.57
CA ALA A 556 -9.68 13.90 4.85
C ALA A 556 -10.67 13.21 5.80
N LEU A 557 -10.23 12.81 7.00
CA LEU A 557 -11.09 12.20 8.01
C LEU A 557 -12.09 13.19 8.59
N TYR A 558 -11.78 14.48 8.52
CA TYR A 558 -12.64 15.60 8.86
C TYR A 558 -13.29 16.25 7.63
N GLU A 559 -13.15 15.64 6.45
CA GLU A 559 -13.69 16.12 5.17
C GLU A 559 -13.18 17.52 4.76
N LEU A 560 -11.94 17.83 5.14
CA LEU A 560 -11.27 19.08 4.80
C LEU A 560 -10.31 18.89 3.63
N GLU A 561 -10.31 19.84 2.70
CA GLU A 561 -9.43 19.84 1.53
C GLU A 561 -8.14 20.58 1.83
N ASP A 562 -7.10 19.84 2.20
CA ASP A 562 -5.78 20.39 2.48
C ASP A 562 -5.02 20.62 1.16
N ILE A 563 -4.31 21.73 1.05
CA ILE A 563 -3.40 22.00 -0.08
C ILE A 563 -2.07 21.28 0.06
N ARG A 564 -1.70 20.90 1.29
CA ARG A 564 -0.55 20.03 1.56
C ARG A 564 -0.96 18.59 1.28
N GLY A 565 0.01 17.69 1.26
CA GLY A 565 -0.28 16.27 1.14
C GLY A 565 0.97 15.42 1.24
N TYR A 566 0.73 14.13 1.45
CA TYR A 566 1.75 13.09 1.45
C TYR A 566 1.28 11.96 0.54
N GLU A 567 1.90 11.84 -0.64
CA GLU A 567 1.50 10.92 -1.71
C GLU A 567 2.76 10.36 -2.38
N ALA A 568 2.66 9.16 -2.97
CA ALA A 568 3.74 8.48 -3.69
C ALA A 568 3.77 8.83 -5.20
N MET A 569 2.79 9.61 -5.67
CA MET A 569 2.61 10.08 -7.05
C MET A 569 2.22 11.56 -7.06
N THR A 570 3.20 12.44 -6.95
CA THR A 570 3.02 13.90 -6.92
C THR A 570 3.07 14.47 -8.33
N PHE A 571 2.14 15.38 -8.67
CA PHE A 571 2.10 16.03 -9.98
C PHE A 571 3.36 16.90 -10.21
N ALA A 572 4.20 16.55 -11.19
CA ALA A 572 5.48 17.24 -11.39
C ALA A 572 5.34 18.76 -11.59
N PRO A 573 4.40 19.27 -12.40
CA PRO A 573 4.20 20.73 -12.52
C PRO A 573 3.78 21.41 -11.21
N LEU A 574 3.07 20.70 -10.31
CA LEU A 574 2.72 21.24 -8.99
C LEU A 574 3.98 21.39 -8.12
N VAL A 575 4.90 20.42 -8.17
CA VAL A 575 6.16 20.46 -7.43
C VAL A 575 6.96 21.73 -7.76
N GLU A 576 6.95 22.15 -9.03
CA GLU A 576 7.65 23.36 -9.47
C GLU A 576 7.08 24.64 -8.83
N THR A 577 5.83 24.63 -8.37
CA THR A 577 5.22 25.77 -7.68
C THR A 577 5.50 25.79 -6.18
N PHE A 578 6.05 24.72 -5.58
CA PHE A 578 6.15 24.58 -4.13
C PHE A 578 6.90 25.72 -3.46
N SER A 579 8.00 26.21 -4.05
CA SER A 579 8.76 27.32 -3.49
C SER A 579 7.99 28.64 -3.40
N LEU A 580 6.84 28.77 -4.08
CA LEU A 580 5.95 29.93 -3.98
C LEU A 580 5.12 29.92 -2.69
N TRP A 581 4.87 28.76 -2.06
CA TRP A 581 3.90 28.65 -0.96
C TRP A 581 4.28 27.71 0.19
N CYS A 582 5.27 26.84 0.03
CA CYS A 582 5.71 25.89 1.06
C CYS A 582 7.21 25.65 1.07
N VAL A 583 7.67 24.97 2.10
CA VAL A 583 9.05 24.51 2.29
C VAL A 583 9.09 23.00 2.04
N PRO A 584 9.76 22.55 0.96
CA PRO A 584 9.89 21.13 0.64
C PRO A 584 10.51 20.32 1.78
N GLN A 585 10.04 19.08 1.99
CA GLN A 585 10.65 18.12 2.92
C GLN A 585 11.19 16.90 2.15
N PRO A 586 12.30 16.27 2.58
CA PRO A 586 12.94 15.21 1.77
C PRO A 586 12.09 13.96 1.54
N ILE A 587 11.41 13.45 2.58
CA ILE A 587 10.66 12.17 2.55
C ILE A 587 9.37 12.33 3.38
N TRP A 588 8.65 13.44 3.19
CA TRP A 588 7.44 13.76 3.94
C TRP A 588 6.62 14.84 3.23
N PHE A 589 5.50 15.30 3.81
CA PHE A 589 4.72 16.45 3.30
C PHE A 589 5.48 17.78 3.42
N ASN A 590 5.16 18.73 2.53
CA ASN A 590 5.73 20.07 2.55
C ASN A 590 5.07 20.99 3.57
N ARG A 591 5.89 21.80 4.25
CA ARG A 591 5.41 22.68 5.33
C ARG A 591 5.00 24.04 4.82
N VAL A 592 3.88 24.55 5.30
CA VAL A 592 3.52 25.96 5.14
C VAL A 592 4.03 26.72 6.36
N GLU A 593 5.11 27.47 6.21
CA GLU A 593 5.68 28.27 7.32
C GLU A 593 5.11 29.68 7.35
N ASP A 594 4.77 30.23 6.19
CA ASP A 594 4.16 31.55 6.03
C ASP A 594 2.79 31.43 5.35
N PRO A 595 1.69 31.47 6.12
CA PRO A 595 0.34 31.39 5.56
C PRO A 595 -0.08 32.65 4.79
N ALA A 596 0.71 33.74 4.83
CA ALA A 596 0.41 35.00 4.16
C ALA A 596 0.88 35.04 2.70
N ARG A 597 1.59 34.01 2.23
CA ARG A 597 2.10 33.96 0.85
C ARG A 597 0.96 34.09 -0.17
N PRO A 598 1.03 35.04 -1.14
CA PRO A 598 -0.07 35.30 -2.07
C PRO A 598 -0.55 34.08 -2.86
N PHE A 599 0.36 33.15 -3.14
CA PHE A 599 0.02 31.93 -3.86
C PHE A 599 -0.94 31.01 -3.09
N LEU A 600 -0.97 31.05 -1.75
CA LEU A 600 -1.95 30.31 -0.95
C LEU A 600 -3.39 30.85 -1.16
N SER A 601 -3.53 32.17 -1.30
CA SER A 601 -4.82 32.78 -1.67
C SER A 601 -5.29 32.32 -3.06
N PHE A 602 -4.37 32.21 -4.03
CA PHE A 602 -4.65 31.60 -5.33
C PHE A 602 -5.05 30.11 -5.23
N LEU A 603 -4.38 29.35 -4.37
CA LEU A 603 -4.74 27.96 -4.08
C LEU A 603 -6.08 27.81 -3.34
N ASN A 604 -6.84 28.91 -3.19
CA ASN A 604 -8.18 28.93 -2.63
C ASN A 604 -8.20 28.54 -1.13
N VAL A 605 -7.08 28.81 -0.42
CA VAL A 605 -6.94 28.59 1.03
C VAL A 605 -7.67 29.70 1.78
N ARG A 606 -8.86 29.38 2.27
CA ARG A 606 -9.66 30.28 3.13
C ARG A 606 -9.38 30.03 4.61
N TRP A 607 -9.03 28.81 4.97
CA TRP A 607 -8.92 28.37 6.36
C TRP A 607 -7.50 27.95 6.70
N VAL A 608 -6.95 28.47 7.80
CA VAL A 608 -5.60 28.15 8.26
C VAL A 608 -5.63 27.77 9.73
N LEU A 609 -5.16 26.56 10.04
CA LEU A 609 -4.91 26.16 11.43
C LEU A 609 -3.45 26.45 11.79
N ALA A 610 -3.23 27.12 12.92
CA ALA A 610 -1.89 27.44 13.39
C ALA A 610 -1.70 27.06 14.86
N PRO A 611 -0.44 26.85 15.30
CA PRO A 611 -0.11 26.77 16.72
C PRO A 611 -0.65 27.98 17.51
N GLU A 612 -0.96 27.79 18.79
CA GLU A 612 -1.45 28.88 19.66
C GLU A 612 -0.51 30.08 19.73
N ASP A 613 0.81 29.86 19.73
CA ASP A 613 1.83 30.91 19.81
C ASP A 613 2.08 31.65 18.48
N ARG A 614 1.46 31.22 17.37
CA ARG A 614 1.69 31.81 16.06
C ARG A 614 0.98 33.17 15.92
N SER A 615 1.74 34.23 15.67
CA SER A 615 1.17 35.51 15.24
C SER A 615 0.72 35.43 13.78
N MET A 616 -0.44 36.04 13.50
CA MET A 616 -1.01 36.16 12.15
C MET A 616 -0.91 37.62 11.66
N PRO A 617 -0.78 37.85 10.34
CA PRO A 617 -0.76 39.20 9.80
C PRO A 617 -2.05 39.98 10.13
N PRO A 618 -1.99 41.32 10.15
CA PRO A 618 -3.18 42.16 10.31
C PRO A 618 -4.28 41.82 9.29
N GLY A 619 -5.54 41.84 9.74
CA GLY A 619 -6.72 41.59 8.90
C GLY A 619 -7.18 40.12 8.84
N TRP A 620 -6.37 39.16 9.30
CA TRP A 620 -6.82 37.78 9.47
C TRP A 620 -7.82 37.66 10.62
N ILE A 621 -8.87 36.86 10.43
CA ILE A 621 -9.97 36.76 11.39
C ILE A 621 -9.87 35.44 12.14
N GLU A 622 -9.69 35.49 13.46
CA GLU A 622 -9.76 34.29 14.30
C GLU A 622 -11.22 33.80 14.39
N ARG A 623 -11.43 32.50 14.15
CA ARG A 623 -12.77 31.89 14.09
C ARG A 623 -13.01 30.84 15.16
N ALA A 624 -11.93 30.22 15.65
CA ALA A 624 -11.97 29.35 16.81
C ALA A 624 -10.56 29.23 17.41
N ALA A 625 -10.51 28.87 18.69
CA ALA A 625 -9.30 28.49 19.40
C ALA A 625 -9.62 27.27 20.27
N GLY A 626 -8.66 26.35 20.40
CA GLY A 626 -8.81 25.12 21.16
C GLY A 626 -7.77 24.08 20.78
N ASP A 627 -7.61 23.08 21.65
CA ASP A 627 -6.75 21.92 21.40
C ASP A 627 -5.28 22.28 21.09
N GLY A 628 -4.75 23.36 21.68
CA GLY A 628 -3.38 23.82 21.41
C GLY A 628 -3.22 24.53 20.05
N THR A 629 -4.33 24.91 19.41
CA THR A 629 -4.36 25.50 18.07
C THR A 629 -5.37 26.64 17.93
N ARG A 630 -5.19 27.46 16.89
CA ARG A 630 -6.13 28.51 16.51
C ARG A 630 -6.47 28.42 15.02
N LEU A 631 -7.75 28.59 14.70
CA LEU A 631 -8.28 28.59 13.34
C LEU A 631 -8.49 30.03 12.88
N PHE A 632 -7.88 30.38 11.75
CA PHE A 632 -7.99 31.69 11.12
C PHE A 632 -8.64 31.60 9.74
N GLU A 633 -9.36 32.66 9.39
CA GLU A 633 -9.91 32.89 8.06
C GLU A 633 -9.06 33.92 7.30
N ASN A 634 -8.61 33.54 6.11
CA ASN A 634 -7.90 34.38 5.16
C ASN A 634 -8.88 35.27 4.36
N PRO A 635 -8.97 36.58 4.63
CA PRO A 635 -9.91 37.45 3.92
C PRO A 635 -9.59 37.58 2.42
N GLN A 636 -8.35 37.34 2.00
CA GLN A 636 -7.87 37.51 0.63
C GLN A 636 -7.96 36.24 -0.23
N ALA A 637 -8.51 35.14 0.30
CA ALA A 637 -8.64 33.89 -0.44
C ALA A 637 -9.45 34.07 -1.73
N LEU A 638 -8.90 33.60 -2.86
CA LEU A 638 -9.56 33.68 -4.17
C LEU A 638 -10.55 32.53 -4.34
N PRO A 639 -11.66 32.73 -5.08
CA PRO A 639 -12.55 31.62 -5.43
C PRO A 639 -11.82 30.60 -6.31
N ARG A 640 -12.34 29.38 -6.36
CA ARG A 640 -11.74 28.26 -7.12
C ARG A 640 -11.49 28.57 -8.60
N ALA A 641 -12.32 29.45 -9.18
CA ALA A 641 -12.21 29.94 -10.53
C ALA A 641 -12.49 31.45 -10.56
N PHE A 642 -11.69 32.20 -11.33
CA PHE A 642 -11.79 33.66 -11.47
C PHE A 642 -11.15 34.11 -12.79
N ALA A 643 -11.37 35.37 -13.17
CA ALA A 643 -10.70 35.97 -14.32
C ALA A 643 -9.64 36.98 -13.84
N PRO A 644 -8.33 36.75 -14.08
CA PRO A 644 -7.30 37.74 -13.76
C PRO A 644 -7.44 38.96 -14.67
N ARG A 645 -6.92 40.12 -14.24
CA ARG A 645 -6.91 41.35 -15.04
C ARG A 645 -5.91 41.26 -16.19
N ARG A 646 -4.70 40.77 -15.92
CA ARG A 646 -3.60 40.68 -16.87
C ARG A 646 -3.03 39.27 -16.94
N LEU A 647 -2.58 38.91 -18.14
CA LEU A 647 -1.97 37.63 -18.45
C LEU A 647 -0.59 37.83 -19.07
N ARG A 648 0.35 37.00 -18.67
CA ARG A 648 1.65 36.85 -19.35
C ARG A 648 1.72 35.50 -20.04
N TYR A 649 2.14 35.50 -21.30
CA TYR A 649 2.30 34.28 -22.08
C TYR A 649 3.78 33.89 -22.11
N GLU A 650 4.08 32.61 -21.88
CA GLU A 650 5.46 32.11 -21.87
C GLU A 650 5.63 30.86 -22.72
N THR A 651 6.78 30.76 -23.39
CA THR A 651 7.08 29.68 -24.35
C THR A 651 7.83 28.50 -23.73
N SER A 652 8.35 28.66 -22.52
CA SER A 652 9.05 27.60 -21.78
C SER A 652 8.52 27.46 -20.36
N ALA A 653 8.59 26.24 -19.82
CA ALA A 653 8.20 25.96 -18.44
C ALA A 653 9.02 26.76 -17.42
N GLN A 654 10.31 26.94 -17.70
CA GLN A 654 11.23 27.70 -16.85
C GLN A 654 10.85 29.19 -16.80
N ALA A 655 10.65 29.82 -17.96
CA ALA A 655 10.23 31.23 -18.02
C ALA A 655 8.85 31.44 -17.40
N ALA A 656 7.92 30.49 -17.63
CA ALA A 656 6.61 30.51 -16.99
C ALA A 656 6.72 30.43 -15.47
N ARG A 657 7.63 29.60 -14.94
CA ARG A 657 7.89 29.50 -13.50
C ARG A 657 8.51 30.78 -12.95
N GLU A 658 9.54 31.32 -13.58
CA GLU A 658 10.21 32.56 -13.15
C GLU A 658 9.23 33.74 -13.13
N ALA A 659 8.36 33.86 -14.14
CA ALA A 659 7.32 34.88 -14.17
C ALA A 659 6.33 34.83 -12.99
N LEU A 660 6.18 33.69 -12.31
CA LEU A 660 5.34 33.59 -11.11
C LEU A 660 5.97 34.26 -9.88
N ASP A 661 7.30 34.34 -9.81
CA ASP A 661 7.99 35.03 -8.71
C ASP A 661 7.80 36.55 -8.80
N GLU A 662 7.48 37.07 -9.98
CA GLU A 662 7.23 38.49 -10.23
C GLU A 662 5.80 38.93 -9.84
N ILE A 663 4.87 38.00 -9.56
CA ILE A 663 3.46 38.32 -9.33
C ILE A 663 3.22 38.73 -7.87
N PRO A 664 2.84 39.98 -7.58
CA PRO A 664 2.52 40.42 -6.23
C PRO A 664 1.10 40.03 -5.79
N ASP A 665 0.18 39.90 -6.76
CA ASP A 665 -1.24 39.63 -6.55
C ASP A 665 -1.78 38.68 -7.63
N PHE A 666 -2.11 37.46 -7.23
CA PHE A 666 -2.67 36.45 -8.14
C PHE A 666 -4.15 36.67 -8.49
N ALA A 667 -4.84 37.63 -7.86
CA ALA A 667 -6.19 38.04 -8.28
C ALA A 667 -6.13 38.86 -9.57
N GLY A 668 -5.11 39.71 -9.69
CA GLY A 668 -4.90 40.59 -10.84
C GLY A 668 -4.09 39.96 -11.97
N PHE A 669 -3.17 39.04 -11.68
CA PHE A 669 -2.16 38.58 -12.64
C PHE A 669 -2.10 37.05 -12.73
N GLY A 670 -1.83 36.54 -13.92
CA GLY A 670 -1.60 35.12 -14.15
C GLY A 670 -0.71 34.81 -15.35
N VAL A 671 -0.18 33.60 -15.41
CA VAL A 671 0.73 33.15 -16.47
C VAL A 671 0.11 31.98 -17.24
N LEU A 672 0.19 32.03 -18.57
CA LEU A 672 -0.26 30.97 -19.48
C LEU A 672 0.91 30.43 -20.32
N GLU A 673 0.87 29.14 -20.61
CA GLU A 673 1.73 28.57 -21.66
C GLU A 673 1.25 29.02 -23.04
N ALA A 674 2.15 29.63 -23.83
CA ALA A 674 1.87 30.20 -25.13
C ALA A 674 1.68 29.12 -26.21
N SER A 675 0.64 29.27 -27.03
CA SER A 675 0.34 28.34 -28.13
C SER A 675 0.05 29.06 -29.45
N GLY A 676 0.46 28.49 -30.57
CA GLY A 676 0.21 29.06 -31.90
C GLY A 676 0.70 30.51 -32.04
N SER A 677 -0.19 31.41 -32.47
CA SER A 677 0.09 32.84 -32.66
C SER A 677 0.45 33.59 -31.37
N GLU A 678 0.09 33.06 -30.19
CA GLU A 678 0.38 33.67 -28.89
C GLU A 678 1.87 33.62 -28.55
N ARG A 679 2.66 32.78 -29.24
CA ARG A 679 4.12 32.77 -29.09
C ARG A 679 4.75 34.13 -29.44
N GLY A 680 4.12 34.92 -30.31
CA GLY A 680 4.54 36.29 -30.61
C GLY A 680 4.26 37.30 -29.49
N LEU A 681 3.46 36.91 -28.49
CA LEU A 681 3.11 37.72 -27.33
C LEU A 681 3.97 37.40 -26.10
N ALA A 682 4.96 36.50 -26.26
CA ALA A 682 5.75 36.00 -25.16
C ALA A 682 6.49 37.11 -24.39
N GLY A 683 6.57 36.96 -23.06
CA GLY A 683 7.26 37.90 -22.18
C GLY A 683 6.53 39.23 -21.93
N ARG A 684 5.32 39.42 -22.45
CA ARG A 684 4.52 40.65 -22.27
C ARG A 684 3.26 40.40 -21.43
N TRP A 685 2.93 41.37 -20.59
CA TRP A 685 1.64 41.44 -19.89
C TRP A 685 0.57 42.03 -20.80
N ILE A 686 -0.56 41.33 -20.92
CA ILE A 686 -1.68 41.70 -21.79
C ILE A 686 -2.96 41.71 -20.96
N GLU A 687 -3.86 42.66 -21.25
CA GLU A 687 -5.19 42.70 -20.64
C GLU A 687 -6.01 41.46 -21.02
N ASN A 688 -6.69 40.87 -20.04
CA ASN A 688 -7.49 39.65 -20.22
C ASN A 688 -8.92 39.95 -20.72
N GLY A 689 -9.39 41.19 -20.55
CA GLY A 689 -10.80 41.54 -20.66
C GLY A 689 -11.60 41.20 -19.39
N ALA A 690 -12.65 41.97 -19.12
CA ALA A 690 -13.44 41.82 -17.89
C ALA A 690 -14.39 40.60 -17.98
N ALA A 691 -14.33 39.71 -17.00
CA ALA A 691 -15.27 38.61 -16.86
C ALA A 691 -15.64 38.35 -15.40
N ARG A 692 -16.92 38.09 -15.13
CA ARG A 692 -17.43 37.68 -13.81
C ARG A 692 -17.62 36.17 -13.82
N VAL A 693 -17.12 35.49 -12.79
CA VAL A 693 -17.21 34.03 -12.65
C VAL A 693 -17.94 33.68 -11.36
N GLY A 694 -19.05 32.96 -11.48
CA GLY A 694 -19.82 32.39 -10.37
C GLY A 694 -19.67 30.86 -10.35
N ILE A 695 -19.67 30.26 -9.16
CA ILE A 695 -19.70 28.80 -9.00
C ILE A 695 -21.15 28.37 -8.79
N GLU A 696 -21.72 27.66 -9.76
CA GLU A 696 -23.10 27.14 -9.67
C GLU A 696 -23.17 25.88 -8.80
N SER A 697 -22.21 24.96 -9.00
CA SER A 697 -22.14 23.73 -8.22
C SER A 697 -20.71 23.22 -8.14
N TYR A 698 -20.38 22.67 -6.98
CA TYR A 698 -19.08 22.10 -6.68
C TYR A 698 -19.21 20.63 -6.30
N GLY A 699 -18.35 19.80 -6.87
CA GLY A 699 -18.13 18.43 -6.47
C GLY A 699 -16.70 17.99 -6.81
N ALA A 700 -16.24 16.90 -6.19
CA ALA A 700 -14.84 16.48 -6.31
C ALA A 700 -14.37 16.30 -7.77
N GLN A 701 -15.23 15.76 -8.64
CA GLN A 701 -14.92 15.45 -10.04
C GLN A 701 -15.62 16.39 -11.01
N ARG A 702 -16.31 17.43 -10.53
CA ARG A 702 -17.11 18.32 -11.37
C ARG A 702 -17.20 19.72 -10.76
N LEU A 703 -16.86 20.74 -11.54
CA LEU A 703 -17.07 22.14 -11.20
C LEU A 703 -17.90 22.79 -12.30
N ALA A 704 -19.09 23.29 -11.97
CA ALA A 704 -19.91 24.07 -12.88
C ALA A 704 -19.84 25.55 -12.53
N LEU A 705 -19.65 26.35 -13.56
CA LEU A 705 -19.39 27.77 -13.49
C LEU A 705 -20.36 28.50 -14.40
N GLU A 706 -20.82 29.64 -13.91
CA GLU A 706 -21.47 30.65 -14.72
C GLU A 706 -20.44 31.74 -15.01
N VAL A 707 -20.22 32.08 -16.29
CA VAL A 707 -19.25 33.08 -16.70
C VAL A 707 -19.97 34.14 -17.53
N ASP A 708 -19.82 35.41 -17.15
CA ASP A 708 -20.29 36.57 -17.90
C ASP A 708 -19.08 37.40 -18.33
N ALA A 709 -18.71 37.31 -19.61
CA ALA A 709 -17.53 37.96 -20.17
C ALA A 709 -17.94 39.16 -21.03
N ALA A 710 -17.39 40.33 -20.70
CA ALA A 710 -17.65 41.56 -21.46
C ALA A 710 -17.01 41.53 -22.86
N GLU A 711 -15.85 40.88 -22.98
CA GLU A 711 -15.08 40.78 -24.21
C GLU A 711 -14.85 39.32 -24.61
N GLY A 712 -14.79 39.09 -25.92
CA GLY A 712 -14.52 37.76 -26.45
C GLY A 712 -13.08 37.36 -26.21
N GLY A 713 -12.87 36.16 -25.65
CA GLY A 713 -11.53 35.60 -25.46
C GLY A 713 -10.97 35.77 -24.06
N SER A 714 -11.74 36.33 -23.11
CA SER A 714 -11.36 36.37 -21.70
C SER A 714 -11.07 34.99 -21.14
N VAL A 715 -10.01 34.91 -20.33
CA VAL A 715 -9.52 33.68 -19.73
C VAL A 715 -10.02 33.58 -18.30
N VAL A 716 -10.60 32.43 -17.97
CA VAL A 716 -10.87 32.01 -16.60
C VAL A 716 -9.72 31.13 -16.14
N GLY A 717 -9.03 31.54 -15.08
CA GLY A 717 -8.04 30.74 -14.36
C GLY A 717 -8.68 29.98 -13.20
N THR A 718 -8.15 28.82 -12.88
CA THR A 718 -8.62 28.02 -11.74
C THR A 718 -7.45 27.56 -10.87
N SER A 719 -7.74 27.15 -9.65
CA SER A 719 -6.79 26.43 -8.78
C SER A 719 -7.04 24.91 -8.77
N ILE A 720 -7.55 24.36 -9.87
CA ILE A 720 -7.64 22.90 -10.10
C ILE A 720 -6.38 22.45 -10.84
N THR A 721 -5.71 21.44 -10.30
CA THR A 721 -4.50 20.86 -10.89
C THR A 721 -4.79 20.24 -12.25
N ARG A 722 -3.88 20.47 -13.21
CA ARG A 722 -3.97 20.03 -14.61
C ARG A 722 -3.54 18.57 -14.79
N TRP A 723 -3.98 17.69 -13.90
CA TRP A 723 -3.82 16.25 -14.15
C TRP A 723 -4.55 15.84 -15.45
N PRO A 724 -3.99 14.92 -16.26
CA PRO A 724 -4.69 14.35 -17.40
C PRO A 724 -6.05 13.76 -16.99
N GLY A 725 -7.06 13.99 -17.83
CA GLY A 725 -8.43 13.53 -17.62
C GLY A 725 -9.46 14.61 -17.30
N TRP A 726 -9.04 15.84 -16.99
CA TRP A 726 -9.97 16.98 -16.94
C TRP A 726 -10.46 17.34 -18.34
N LYS A 727 -11.77 17.58 -18.45
CA LYS A 727 -12.46 17.93 -19.69
C LYS A 727 -13.38 19.10 -19.44
N LEU A 728 -13.45 20.03 -20.41
CA LEU A 728 -14.27 21.23 -20.34
C LEU A 728 -15.38 21.18 -21.37
N ARG A 729 -16.56 21.66 -20.99
CA ARG A 729 -17.64 22.03 -21.91
C ARG A 729 -18.09 23.46 -21.65
N ILE A 730 -18.31 24.24 -22.69
CA ILE A 730 -18.93 25.57 -22.65
C ILE A 730 -20.24 25.47 -23.44
N ASP A 731 -21.36 25.78 -22.80
CA ASP A 731 -22.72 25.64 -23.33
C ASP A 731 -22.99 24.25 -23.95
N GLY A 732 -22.51 23.22 -23.24
CA GLY A 732 -22.63 21.82 -23.64
C GLY A 732 -21.65 21.35 -24.72
N ARG A 733 -20.88 22.25 -25.35
CA ARG A 733 -19.91 21.92 -26.40
C ARG A 733 -18.49 21.75 -25.82
N PRO A 734 -17.71 20.75 -26.24
CA PRO A 734 -16.32 20.60 -25.81
C PRO A 734 -15.48 21.85 -26.10
N ALA A 735 -14.65 22.25 -25.14
CA ALA A 735 -13.75 23.40 -25.27
C ALA A 735 -12.33 23.05 -24.77
N PRO A 736 -11.28 23.69 -25.31
CA PRO A 736 -9.90 23.37 -24.96
C PRO A 736 -9.51 23.90 -23.58
N LEU A 737 -8.71 23.11 -22.85
CA LEU A 737 -8.11 23.48 -21.58
C LEU A 737 -6.66 23.93 -21.75
N ARG A 738 -6.27 24.97 -21.02
CA ARG A 738 -4.93 25.56 -21.01
C ARG A 738 -4.20 25.37 -19.68
N THR A 739 -2.87 25.44 -19.72
CA THR A 739 -2.03 25.47 -18.53
C THR A 739 -1.97 26.89 -17.96
N TYR A 740 -2.28 27.02 -16.68
CA TYR A 740 -2.32 28.26 -15.92
C TYR A 740 -1.43 28.16 -14.69
N ASN A 741 -0.64 29.19 -14.43
CA ASN A 741 0.28 29.26 -13.28
C ASN A 741 1.03 27.94 -13.07
N ARG A 742 1.60 27.45 -14.18
CA ARG A 742 2.36 26.20 -14.33
C ARG A 742 1.58 24.89 -14.14
N ALA A 743 0.78 24.76 -13.08
CA ALA A 743 0.21 23.47 -12.67
C ALA A 743 -1.32 23.38 -12.78
N PHE A 744 -2.00 24.46 -13.15
CA PHE A 744 -3.46 24.57 -13.00
C PHE A 744 -4.18 24.72 -14.35
N LEU A 745 -5.51 24.60 -14.31
CA LEU A 745 -6.36 24.74 -15.49
C LEU A 745 -6.78 26.19 -15.74
N ALA A 746 -6.80 26.59 -17.00
CA ALA A 746 -7.52 27.76 -17.49
C ALA A 746 -8.26 27.45 -18.78
N PHE A 747 -9.18 28.34 -19.18
CA PHE A 747 -9.88 28.26 -20.46
C PHE A 747 -10.35 29.63 -20.93
N ARG A 748 -10.53 29.78 -22.24
CA ARG A 748 -11.10 30.99 -22.85
C ARG A 748 -12.62 30.88 -22.94
N VAL A 749 -13.30 32.00 -22.77
CA VAL A 749 -14.75 32.12 -22.88
C VAL A 749 -15.09 33.16 -23.96
N PRO A 750 -16.11 32.91 -24.82
CA PRO A 750 -16.63 33.92 -25.73
C PRO A 750 -17.27 35.10 -24.98
N ALA A 751 -17.62 36.17 -25.68
CA ALA A 751 -18.34 37.30 -25.09
C ALA A 751 -19.79 36.89 -24.75
N GLY A 752 -20.28 37.35 -23.60
CA GLY A 752 -21.62 37.08 -23.09
C GLY A 752 -21.64 36.09 -21.93
N ARG A 753 -22.84 35.60 -21.63
CA ARG A 753 -23.12 34.69 -20.52
C ARG A 753 -23.05 33.24 -20.99
N HIS A 754 -22.23 32.45 -20.31
CA HIS A 754 -21.90 31.07 -20.69
C HIS A 754 -21.90 30.14 -19.47
N ALA A 755 -22.34 28.90 -19.68
CA ALA A 755 -22.23 27.83 -18.70
C ALA A 755 -20.98 26.98 -18.99
N ALA A 756 -20.00 26.98 -18.09
CA ALA A 756 -18.76 26.23 -18.21
C ALA A 756 -18.71 25.07 -17.19
N VAL A 757 -18.48 23.85 -17.67
CA VAL A 757 -18.44 22.64 -16.82
C VAL A 757 -17.12 21.91 -16.99
N LEU A 758 -16.32 21.90 -15.93
CA LEU A 758 -15.16 21.04 -15.78
C LEU A 758 -15.61 19.69 -15.22
N HIS A 759 -15.15 18.59 -15.81
CA HIS A 759 -15.38 17.24 -15.30
C HIS A 759 -14.12 16.37 -15.43
N TYR A 760 -13.82 15.59 -14.39
CA TYR A 760 -12.69 14.67 -14.39
C TYR A 760 -13.10 13.28 -14.85
N ARG A 761 -12.63 12.87 -16.03
CA ARG A 761 -12.81 11.53 -16.58
C ARG A 761 -11.62 11.16 -17.50
N PRO A 762 -10.59 10.49 -16.95
CA PRO A 762 -9.42 10.06 -17.70
C PRO A 762 -9.75 9.18 -18.89
N ASP A 763 -8.98 9.30 -19.96
CA ASP A 763 -9.18 8.51 -21.17
C ASP A 763 -8.75 7.05 -20.96
N GLY A 764 -7.67 6.83 -20.21
CA GLY A 764 -7.22 5.53 -19.74
C GLY A 764 -8.27 4.82 -18.90
N PHE A 765 -9.05 5.55 -18.09
CA PHE A 765 -10.18 4.94 -17.36
C PHE A 765 -11.28 4.47 -18.30
N THR A 766 -11.64 5.30 -19.29
CA THR A 766 -12.72 4.98 -20.24
C THR A 766 -12.33 3.79 -21.13
N ALA A 767 -11.12 3.80 -21.68
CA ALA A 767 -10.57 2.69 -22.44
C ALA A 767 -10.43 1.42 -21.57
N GLY A 768 -9.92 1.57 -20.35
CA GLY A 768 -9.73 0.47 -19.42
C GLY A 768 -11.04 -0.19 -19.03
N LEU A 769 -12.09 0.60 -18.79
CA LEU A 769 -13.44 0.09 -18.53
C LEU A 769 -13.98 -0.72 -19.70
N ALA A 770 -13.81 -0.24 -20.94
CA ALA A 770 -14.27 -0.95 -22.14
C ALA A 770 -13.53 -2.29 -22.31
N VAL A 771 -12.20 -2.30 -22.12
CA VAL A 771 -11.38 -3.52 -22.18
C VAL A 771 -11.75 -4.52 -21.08
N SER A 772 -11.88 -4.04 -19.84
CA SER A 772 -12.30 -4.88 -18.70
C SER A 772 -13.69 -5.47 -18.89
N ALA A 773 -14.65 -4.68 -19.37
CA ALA A 773 -16.01 -5.15 -19.65
C ALA A 773 -16.03 -6.19 -20.78
N GLY A 774 -15.29 -5.93 -21.87
CA GLY A 774 -15.16 -6.87 -22.99
C GLY A 774 -14.51 -8.19 -22.57
N MET A 775 -13.45 -8.14 -21.75
CA MET A 775 -12.80 -9.33 -21.21
C MET A 775 -13.74 -10.12 -20.28
N LEU A 776 -14.47 -9.42 -19.39
CA LEU A 776 -15.44 -10.06 -18.51
C LEU A 776 -16.55 -10.76 -19.31
N PHE A 777 -17.07 -10.11 -20.35
CA PHE A 777 -18.05 -10.69 -21.27
C PHE A 777 -17.49 -11.93 -21.97
N ALA A 778 -16.27 -11.87 -22.51
CA ALA A 778 -15.62 -13.01 -23.15
C ALA A 778 -15.43 -14.20 -22.19
N CYS A 779 -15.05 -13.95 -20.93
CA CYS A 779 -14.98 -14.97 -19.90
C CYS A 779 -16.36 -15.59 -19.58
N ALA A 780 -17.41 -14.77 -19.46
CA ALA A 780 -18.77 -15.23 -19.19
C ALA A 780 -19.32 -16.11 -20.32
N VAL A 781 -19.18 -15.66 -21.57
CA VAL A 781 -19.57 -16.43 -22.77
C VAL A 781 -18.80 -17.76 -22.84
N SER A 782 -17.49 -17.74 -22.60
CA SER A 782 -16.67 -18.96 -22.58
C SER A 782 -17.10 -19.94 -21.48
N ALA A 783 -17.55 -19.44 -20.33
CA ALA A 783 -18.03 -20.27 -19.23
C ALA A 783 -19.37 -20.98 -19.55
N VAL A 784 -20.22 -20.37 -20.39
CA VAL A 784 -21.53 -20.91 -20.81
C VAL A 784 -21.39 -21.86 -22.01
N LEU A 785 -20.69 -21.44 -23.06
CA LEU A 785 -20.64 -22.17 -24.34
C LEU A 785 -19.78 -23.43 -24.30
N LEU A 786 -18.76 -23.46 -23.44
CA LEU A 786 -17.84 -24.58 -23.45
C LEU A 786 -18.37 -25.73 -22.59
N PRO A 787 -18.65 -26.92 -23.16
CA PRO A 787 -19.26 -28.04 -22.44
C PRO A 787 -18.50 -28.33 -21.14
N ARG A 788 -19.25 -28.59 -20.07
CA ARG A 788 -18.72 -29.10 -18.79
C ARG A 788 -18.12 -30.46 -19.10
N THR A 789 -16.83 -30.51 -19.42
CA THR A 789 -16.14 -31.78 -19.65
C THR A 789 -16.36 -32.65 -18.42
N SER A 790 -17.16 -33.70 -18.62
CA SER A 790 -17.50 -34.69 -17.61
C SER A 790 -16.20 -35.20 -17.00
N ARG A 791 -16.18 -35.32 -15.67
CA ARG A 791 -15.11 -35.99 -14.91
C ARG A 791 -14.71 -37.27 -15.66
N GLY A 792 -13.52 -37.28 -16.26
CA GLY A 792 -12.92 -38.50 -16.78
C GLY A 792 -12.88 -39.52 -15.64
N ARG A 793 -13.47 -40.69 -15.89
CA ARG A 793 -13.43 -41.86 -15.02
C ARG A 793 -12.01 -42.06 -14.51
N ARG A 794 -11.84 -42.12 -13.19
CA ARG A 794 -10.67 -42.80 -12.61
C ARG A 794 -10.80 -44.26 -13.03
N ALA A 795 -9.88 -44.73 -13.87
CA ALA A 795 -9.67 -46.17 -14.03
C ALA A 795 -9.10 -46.72 -12.70
N PRO A 796 -9.46 -47.96 -12.34
CA PRO A 796 -9.28 -48.52 -11.00
C PRO A 796 -7.83 -48.53 -10.50
#